data_AF-A0A0P8ZY78-F1
#
_entry.id   AF-A0A0P8ZY78-F1
#
_cell.length_a   1.000
_cell.length_b   1.000
_cell.length_c   1.000
_cell.angle_alpha   90.00
_cell.angle_beta   90.00
_cell.angle_gamma   90.00
#
_symmetry.space_group_name_H-M   'P 1'
#
loop_
_entity.id
_entity.type
_entity.pdbx_description
1 polymer ?
#
loop_
_entity_poly.entity_id
_entity_poly.type
_entity_poly.pdbx_seq_one_letter_code
_entity_poly.pdbx_strand_id
1 'polypeptide(L)'
;MTRYFRRPEIKIYKKFRLQDGDDGFFEKFGSLLRQKSQIDEGVLKTSLAPLEESSQDGDEEIYEKFSPLQGEKSQIDDSTGAEGSDTSPDGTSQFSQDPDFSNTFDTESEQASISEKDISTKVLDAAPVMNVTDLYEEILFEIYNNIGCENNEECTGTLVEFVQEAFKISNSTHLEISEAARQKEPPNVRLNVEIIKAENLLSKDSNGLSDPFVTLYLESNGSHRYNSSVKPATLNPIWEEHFSLPIADNARDEVLIVEVWDFDAAETVKEKVNKILDVKGVKGLSKLMKEIAVTASSGKHDNELIGRAAITLKSIPVSGLTVWYNLEKGGKTRSRGSLLVNLALSAEKNKNVAVQEHKNLLKLLLMHELETSQVANYWWSGKFSPNAELIRSQHAAQSGLTPFDCALSQWHAYSTIHETHKLNFTLFNSILDVVVPVINCMQTDSEDVKTFWDGVKRLLPSCFAVLRKLRAKNTSDKNIVRALNEVLDILKKIKDLEVPENVDIFPKSVYGWIHTNGTDETCNIDTAIIDAINTGAKEWLEHIVEGSRQTKTHETDEEKLQYIIKLIQLVRSDLQRAMEYFDKLFYHKIQLNYSAILYLFYDSKLAEICKSIIIDVCNNIKRLDVPDDQFEYLPNIDNVNMGTSLFEVYLILKRYVQLGESLCSEPLELASFYPWFERGVTHWLDISIIKALNRIQKAIDLDQLKAVDETVKYSSSAVDTLSIFYQIKIFWQQLDWPEVEGSYTFVAKIINDICRCCIFYAQKMSNRVENFALIGDNNKMFVLSQEWCIAINNMDYIRQSLPSFIKELGTDDIIKRLGEYRTNLEAERCASTITAVIENARDTERNQIVELIEIVARKMAPPIKRYLAEGAEVLAKDSNSMDQLMNYLEGSLTTLYETLNEVNFGRILDSIWSELAIIMYDLIQSNLDKRRPPAFFQNLNNTLQTMLDCFKMGNIEASDVKILSAIQSRLELYSLETADLIHQYYMDRLEYQKNQTSSQYGQLTIMANLTDSGLVLNILNARNLLAMDSNGTVDSFVKITFLPTIRFNDVSPLKTNVHNKNCFPLYDQEFRINLSEPQRTDKNSLILFSIKDKDLFGMSSQYIAESYISFADIEAAPGEQIMMNLSRPEYTDSDALRALEYRQGDKQAKDFVKKLKNRSFS
;
A
#
# COMPACT_ATOMS: atom_id res chain seq x y z
N MET A 1 -7.44 11.15 -14.87
CA MET A 1 -8.42 11.99 -15.59
C MET A 1 -9.21 12.76 -14.53
N THR A 2 -8.54 13.71 -13.87
CA THR A 2 -8.90 14.15 -12.52
C THR A 2 -8.80 15.67 -12.43
N ARG A 3 -9.85 16.37 -12.87
CA ARG A 3 -10.19 17.77 -12.54
C ARG A 3 -11.58 18.05 -13.14
N TYR A 4 -12.36 18.87 -12.43
CA TYR A 4 -13.74 19.31 -12.72
C TYR A 4 -14.89 18.50 -12.09
N PHE A 5 -15.17 18.79 -10.81
CA PHE A 5 -16.55 19.00 -10.32
C PHE A 5 -16.52 19.99 -9.15
N ARG A 6 -16.65 21.29 -9.46
CA ARG A 6 -17.22 22.30 -8.53
C ARG A 6 -18.52 22.78 -9.17
N ARG A 7 -19.66 22.54 -8.53
CA ARG A 7 -20.94 23.21 -8.88
C ARG A 7 -21.19 24.38 -7.91
N PRO A 8 -21.79 25.49 -8.37
CA PRO A 8 -22.05 26.69 -7.56
C PRO A 8 -23.32 26.54 -6.70
N GLU A 9 -23.37 27.30 -5.60
CA GLU A 9 -24.45 27.36 -4.62
C GLU A 9 -25.74 28.01 -5.18
N ILE A 10 -26.89 27.36 -5.00
CA ILE A 10 -28.23 27.99 -5.08
C ILE A 10 -29.09 27.50 -3.90
N LYS A 11 -29.80 28.44 -3.27
CA LYS A 11 -30.55 28.36 -2.00
C LYS A 11 -31.70 27.33 -1.95
N ILE A 12 -31.65 26.51 -0.88
CA ILE A 12 -32.71 26.02 0.02
C ILE A 12 -34.07 25.60 -0.59
N TYR A 13 -34.16 24.31 -0.95
CA TYR A 13 -35.25 23.41 -0.56
C TYR A 13 -34.59 22.21 0.14
N LYS A 14 -35.20 21.65 1.19
CA LYS A 14 -34.67 20.51 1.96
C LYS A 14 -34.54 19.29 1.03
N LYS A 15 -33.37 19.11 0.42
CA LYS A 15 -33.05 18.07 -0.56
C LYS A 15 -32.68 16.80 0.21
N PHE A 16 -33.48 15.75 0.13
CA PHE A 16 -33.10 14.41 0.59
C PHE A 16 -31.76 14.04 -0.05
N ARG A 17 -30.74 13.71 0.76
CA ARG A 17 -29.41 13.36 0.25
C ARG A 17 -29.35 11.86 0.04
N LEU A 18 -28.67 11.39 -1.00
CA LEU A 18 -28.42 9.96 -1.23
C LEU A 18 -27.79 9.28 0.00
N GLN A 19 -27.01 10.04 0.77
CA GLN A 19 -26.35 9.67 2.04
C GLN A 19 -27.32 9.29 3.16
N ASP A 20 -28.59 9.71 3.08
CA ASP A 20 -29.62 9.27 4.02
C ASP A 20 -30.00 7.79 3.75
N GLY A 21 -29.54 7.20 2.64
CA GLY A 21 -29.70 5.81 2.18
C GLY A 21 -29.09 4.73 3.05
N ASP A 22 -27.91 5.03 3.55
CA ASP A 22 -27.03 4.12 4.25
C ASP A 22 -26.48 4.73 5.55
N ASP A 23 -27.05 5.84 6.01
CA ASP A 23 -26.56 6.65 7.14
C ASP A 23 -25.11 7.15 6.96
N GLY A 24 -24.68 7.33 5.71
CA GLY A 24 -23.33 7.69 5.31
C GLY A 24 -22.31 6.59 5.59
N PHE A 25 -22.71 5.32 5.60
CA PHE A 25 -21.83 4.17 5.83
C PHE A 25 -20.58 4.19 4.94
N PHE A 26 -20.76 4.25 3.62
CA PHE A 26 -19.63 4.21 2.70
C PHE A 26 -18.83 5.53 2.67
N GLU A 27 -19.43 6.67 3.03
CA GLU A 27 -18.73 7.95 3.16
C GLU A 27 -17.94 8.07 4.45
N LYS A 28 -18.47 7.65 5.61
CA LYS A 28 -17.72 7.58 6.87
C LYS A 28 -16.49 6.73 6.68
N PHE A 29 -16.68 5.57 6.04
CA PHE A 29 -15.61 4.66 5.71
C PHE A 29 -14.64 5.25 4.67
N GLY A 30 -15.13 5.72 3.52
CA GLY A 30 -14.31 6.28 2.45
C GLY A 30 -13.59 7.59 2.82
N SER A 31 -14.18 8.43 3.67
CA SER A 31 -13.55 9.66 4.19
C SER A 31 -12.50 9.37 5.26
N LEU A 32 -12.74 8.44 6.19
CA LEU A 32 -11.71 7.93 7.11
C LEU A 32 -10.52 7.35 6.36
N LEU A 33 -10.79 6.60 5.29
CA LEU A 33 -9.77 5.99 4.44
C LEU A 33 -8.99 7.01 3.60
N ARG A 34 -9.68 8.03 3.08
CA ARG A 34 -9.06 9.11 2.31
C ARG A 34 -8.24 10.06 3.19
N GLN A 35 -8.74 10.38 4.39
CA GLN A 35 -8.05 11.22 5.36
C GLN A 35 -6.81 10.51 5.91
N LYS A 36 -6.89 9.18 6.12
CA LYS A 36 -5.72 8.36 6.49
C LYS A 36 -4.71 8.21 5.34
N SER A 37 -5.16 7.98 4.11
CA SER A 37 -4.26 7.96 2.93
C SER A 37 -3.51 9.29 2.72
N GLN A 38 -4.13 10.43 3.05
CA GLN A 38 -3.47 11.74 3.00
C GLN A 38 -2.49 11.98 4.16
N ILE A 39 -2.79 11.42 5.35
CA ILE A 39 -1.82 11.35 6.46
C ILE A 39 -0.66 10.41 6.09
N ASP A 40 -0.94 9.33 5.35
CA ASP A 40 0.06 8.36 4.90
C ASP A 40 1.09 8.98 3.93
N GLU A 41 0.69 9.87 3.01
CA GLU A 41 1.64 10.65 2.20
C GLU A 41 2.46 11.68 3.01
N GLY A 42 1.93 12.14 4.15
CA GLY A 42 2.60 13.08 5.05
C GLY A 42 3.63 12.40 5.96
N VAL A 43 3.31 11.21 6.46
CA VAL A 43 4.15 10.45 7.41
C VAL A 43 5.26 9.65 6.69
N LEU A 44 5.03 9.21 5.44
CA LEU A 44 6.09 8.65 4.57
C LEU A 44 7.18 9.68 4.21
N LYS A 45 6.90 10.99 4.35
CA LYS A 45 7.88 12.06 4.09
C LYS A 45 8.78 12.42 5.27
N THR A 46 8.64 11.74 6.41
CA THR A 46 9.59 11.86 7.53
C THR A 46 10.35 10.56 7.75
N SER A 47 11.37 10.40 6.91
CA SER A 47 12.70 9.84 7.19
C SER A 47 12.80 8.43 7.82
N LEU A 48 12.51 7.40 7.03
CA LEU A 48 13.11 6.06 7.17
C LEU A 48 13.46 5.53 5.78
N ALA A 49 14.54 6.05 5.18
CA ALA A 49 15.24 5.36 4.10
C ALA A 49 16.38 4.54 4.72
N PRO A 50 16.63 3.29 4.27
CA PRO A 50 17.80 2.53 4.67
C PRO A 50 19.08 3.30 4.34
N LEU A 51 20.07 3.25 5.24
CA LEU A 51 21.42 3.74 4.98
C LEU A 51 22.00 2.98 3.77
N GLU A 52 22.31 3.69 2.69
CA GLU A 52 23.10 3.14 1.59
C GLU A 52 24.50 2.81 2.09
N GLU A 53 24.95 1.57 1.82
CA GLU A 53 26.32 1.13 2.07
C GLU A 53 27.29 1.98 1.24
N SER A 54 28.23 2.63 1.93
CA SER A 54 29.32 3.37 1.33
C SER A 54 30.23 2.44 0.51
N SER A 55 30.21 2.59 -0.81
CA SER A 55 31.30 2.15 -1.69
C SER A 55 32.14 3.35 -2.10
N GLN A 56 33.45 3.13 -2.07
CA GLN A 56 34.53 4.07 -2.37
C GLN A 56 34.43 4.61 -3.81
N ASP A 57 34.58 5.92 -3.99
CA ASP A 57 35.58 6.57 -4.85
C ASP A 57 35.17 8.01 -5.21
N GLY A 58 36.14 8.92 -5.17
CA GLY A 58 36.11 10.15 -5.97
C GLY A 58 36.11 11.46 -5.18
N ASP A 59 37.28 12.09 -5.14
CA ASP A 59 37.56 13.44 -4.65
C ASP A 59 36.65 14.53 -5.26
N GLU A 60 36.28 15.54 -4.47
CA GLU A 60 36.48 16.96 -4.83
C GLU A 60 36.19 17.88 -3.63
N GLU A 61 37.16 18.76 -3.34
CA GLU A 61 37.12 19.84 -2.36
C GLU A 61 36.03 20.89 -2.70
N ILE A 62 35.50 21.60 -1.69
CA ILE A 62 35.40 23.09 -1.64
C ILE A 62 34.81 23.58 -0.30
N TYR A 63 35.69 24.25 0.45
CA TYR A 63 35.60 25.34 1.42
C TYR A 63 34.32 25.74 2.20
N GLU A 64 34.57 25.90 3.51
CA GLU A 64 33.90 26.72 4.52
C GLU A 64 33.37 28.09 4.06
N LYS A 65 32.23 28.52 4.65
CA LYS A 65 32.11 29.85 5.28
C LYS A 65 30.87 29.97 6.17
N PHE A 66 31.13 30.20 7.45
CA PHE A 66 30.19 30.71 8.45
C PHE A 66 30.19 32.26 8.48
N SER A 67 29.06 32.81 8.93
CA SER A 67 28.85 34.14 9.57
C SER A 67 28.51 35.35 8.66
N PRO A 68 27.89 36.44 9.20
CA PRO A 68 26.92 36.57 10.30
C PRO A 68 25.77 37.57 10.04
N LEU A 69 24.84 37.64 11.00
CA LEU A 69 23.81 38.67 11.20
C LEU A 69 24.36 40.11 11.32
N GLN A 70 23.75 41.04 10.58
CA GLN A 70 23.53 42.48 10.86
C GLN A 70 22.20 42.82 10.14
N GLY A 71 21.21 43.54 10.67
CA GLY A 71 21.24 44.62 11.63
C GLY A 71 20.88 45.92 10.90
N GLU A 72 19.61 46.16 10.57
CA GLU A 72 19.14 47.48 10.13
C GLU A 72 17.82 47.87 10.82
N LYS A 73 17.90 48.96 11.58
CA LYS A 73 16.80 49.83 12.01
C LYS A 73 16.48 50.79 10.87
N SER A 74 15.20 51.12 10.66
CA SER A 74 14.69 52.50 10.84
C SER A 74 13.29 52.70 10.23
N GLN A 75 12.38 53.22 11.07
CA GLN A 75 11.45 54.34 10.81
C GLN A 75 10.32 54.17 9.77
N ILE A 76 9.16 54.81 9.85
CA ILE A 76 8.29 55.51 10.81
C ILE A 76 6.97 55.76 10.01
N ASP A 77 5.89 56.17 10.68
CA ASP A 77 4.62 56.77 10.16
C ASP A 77 3.50 55.82 9.70
N ASP A 78 2.20 56.09 9.92
CA ASP A 78 1.49 56.97 10.87
C ASP A 78 -0.01 56.63 10.82
N SER A 79 -0.69 56.83 11.94
CA SER A 79 -2.07 57.35 12.08
C SER A 79 -3.36 56.50 11.95
N THR A 80 -4.24 56.79 12.93
CA THR A 80 -5.71 56.67 13.04
C THR A 80 -6.32 55.32 13.46
N GLY A 81 -7.16 55.21 14.49
CA GLY A 81 -7.77 56.15 15.44
C GLY A 81 -8.98 55.49 16.16
N ALA A 82 -9.41 56.07 17.29
CA ALA A 82 -10.67 55.92 18.03
C ALA A 82 -10.68 55.14 19.37
N GLU A 83 -10.36 55.90 20.44
CA GLU A 83 -11.12 56.19 21.68
C GLU A 83 -12.07 55.17 22.34
N GLY A 84 -11.95 55.07 23.69
CA GLY A 84 -13.02 54.57 24.58
C GLY A 84 -12.62 54.22 26.04
N SER A 85 -12.32 55.22 26.87
CA SER A 85 -12.53 55.38 28.34
C SER A 85 -12.72 54.14 29.27
N ASP A 86 -11.83 53.92 30.23
CA ASP A 86 -11.91 54.28 31.69
C ASP A 86 -12.62 53.28 32.62
N THR A 87 -11.88 52.88 33.67
CA THR A 87 -12.24 52.59 35.09
C THR A 87 -11.73 51.25 35.65
N SER A 88 -11.01 51.37 36.76
CA SER A 88 -10.64 50.36 37.77
C SER A 88 -11.35 50.70 39.09
N PRO A 89 -11.25 49.92 40.19
CA PRO A 89 -11.24 48.47 40.39
C PRO A 89 -12.34 48.01 41.40
N ASP A 90 -12.65 46.71 41.44
CA ASP A 90 -12.92 45.85 42.62
C ASP A 90 -13.94 44.72 42.35
N GLY A 91 -13.65 43.53 42.91
CA GLY A 91 -14.66 42.70 43.55
C GLY A 91 -15.13 41.41 42.87
N THR A 92 -14.44 40.30 43.21
CA THR A 92 -15.00 38.96 43.52
C THR A 92 -15.80 38.17 42.46
N SER A 93 -15.24 37.05 41.97
CA SER A 93 -15.61 35.69 42.44
C SER A 93 -14.98 34.57 41.60
N GLN A 94 -14.34 33.63 42.31
CA GLN A 94 -14.33 32.17 42.11
C GLN A 94 -14.01 31.62 40.71
N PHE A 95 -12.74 31.26 40.51
CA PHE A 95 -12.35 30.15 39.64
C PHE A 95 -11.72 29.03 40.48
N SER A 96 -12.23 27.84 40.23
CA SER A 96 -11.95 26.57 40.89
C SER A 96 -10.52 26.10 40.62
N GLN A 97 -9.98 25.42 41.63
CA GLN A 97 -8.64 24.85 41.71
C GLN A 97 -8.44 23.69 40.72
N ASP A 98 -7.35 23.74 39.95
CA ASP A 98 -6.61 22.58 39.45
C ASP A 98 -5.18 22.67 40.02
N PRO A 99 -4.60 21.60 40.59
CA PRO A 99 -3.34 21.69 41.31
C PRO A 99 -2.12 21.58 40.39
N ASP A 100 -1.18 22.49 40.61
CA ASP A 100 0.21 22.47 40.14
C ASP A 100 0.93 21.15 40.49
N PHE A 101 1.44 20.44 39.49
CA PHE A 101 2.47 19.41 39.69
C PHE A 101 3.84 20.08 39.75
N SER A 102 4.26 20.34 40.98
CA SER A 102 5.62 20.74 41.35
C SER A 102 6.59 19.53 41.32
N ASN A 103 7.87 19.88 41.23
CA ASN A 103 9.04 19.04 41.48
C ASN A 103 8.75 17.78 42.32
N THR A 104 8.80 16.63 41.67
CA THR A 104 8.79 15.30 42.29
C THR A 104 10.03 14.51 41.82
N PHE A 105 11.19 15.01 42.21
CA PHE A 105 12.22 14.10 42.70
C PHE A 105 12.04 14.08 44.22
N ASP A 106 12.05 12.88 44.80
CA ASP A 106 11.89 12.58 46.22
C ASP A 106 10.45 12.29 46.64
N THR A 107 10.06 11.02 46.53
CA THR A 107 9.31 10.32 47.59
C THR A 107 9.36 8.82 47.34
N GLU A 108 10.45 8.20 47.77
CA GLU A 108 10.47 6.84 48.31
C GLU A 108 11.67 6.76 49.27
N SER A 109 11.55 7.49 50.37
CA SER A 109 12.37 7.28 51.56
C SER A 109 11.42 6.75 52.63
N GLU A 110 11.46 5.44 52.87
CA GLU A 110 10.98 4.89 54.14
C GLU A 110 11.75 5.59 55.26
N GLN A 111 11.01 6.22 56.15
CA GLN A 111 11.51 6.91 57.33
C GLN A 111 12.20 5.91 58.26
N ALA A 112 13.53 5.89 58.22
CA ALA A 112 14.35 5.57 59.38
C ALA A 112 15.09 6.84 59.77
N SER A 113 14.59 7.53 60.78
CA SER A 113 15.30 8.62 61.45
C SER A 113 16.56 8.05 62.10
N ILE A 114 17.68 8.09 61.39
CA ILE A 114 18.99 7.76 61.93
C ILE A 114 19.62 9.08 62.38
N SER A 115 19.98 9.13 63.66
CA SER A 115 20.49 10.33 64.31
C SER A 115 21.82 10.79 63.69
N GLU A 116 22.07 12.10 63.66
CA GLU A 116 23.32 12.73 63.15
C GLU A 116 24.61 12.22 63.82
N LYS A 117 24.51 11.41 64.89
CA LYS A 117 25.65 10.76 65.56
C LYS A 117 25.98 9.36 65.05
N ASP A 118 25.12 8.71 64.26
CA ASP A 118 25.30 7.31 63.81
C ASP A 118 26.03 7.18 62.46
N ILE A 119 26.15 8.26 61.69
CA ILE A 119 26.80 8.25 60.36
C ILE A 119 28.33 8.22 60.49
N SER A 120 28.88 8.85 61.53
CA SER A 120 30.33 8.91 61.75
C SER A 120 30.92 7.60 62.27
N THR A 121 30.11 6.69 62.82
CA THR A 121 30.57 5.48 63.54
C THR A 121 30.41 4.18 62.77
N LYS A 122 29.56 4.11 61.74
CA LYS A 122 29.28 2.85 61.01
C LYS A 122 30.16 2.57 59.78
N VAL A 123 31.03 3.50 59.39
CA VAL A 123 31.87 3.40 58.17
C VAL A 123 33.33 3.01 58.48
N LEU A 124 33.68 2.80 59.76
CA LEU A 124 35.07 2.67 60.22
C LEU A 124 35.56 1.24 60.53
N ASP A 125 34.74 0.20 60.42
CA ASP A 125 35.14 -1.17 60.81
C ASP A 125 35.22 -2.13 59.62
N ALA A 126 36.43 -2.30 59.05
CA ALA A 126 36.96 -3.56 58.52
C ALA A 126 38.44 -3.44 58.05
N ALA A 127 39.37 -3.98 58.88
CA ALA A 127 40.78 -4.35 58.62
C ALA A 127 41.82 -3.23 58.27
N PRO A 128 43.09 -3.45 58.67
CA PRO A 128 43.80 -2.61 59.64
C PRO A 128 43.76 -1.12 59.22
N VAL A 129 42.76 -0.42 59.75
CA VAL A 129 42.39 0.92 59.32
C VAL A 129 43.35 1.93 59.94
N MET A 130 44.06 2.68 59.10
CA MET A 130 44.79 3.89 59.50
C MET A 130 43.84 4.81 60.28
N ASN A 131 44.20 5.21 61.50
CA ASN A 131 43.34 6.09 62.29
C ASN A 131 43.24 7.47 61.61
N VAL A 132 42.07 8.12 61.63
CA VAL A 132 41.87 9.44 61.01
C VAL A 132 42.86 10.46 61.57
N THR A 133 43.22 10.29 62.85
CA THR A 133 44.24 11.07 63.54
C THR A 133 45.65 10.89 62.96
N ASP A 134 46.02 9.64 62.62
CA ASP A 134 47.34 9.32 62.04
C ASP A 134 47.44 9.89 60.63
N LEU A 135 46.35 9.76 59.84
CA LEU A 135 46.27 10.39 58.52
C LEU A 135 46.35 11.91 58.62
N TYR A 136 45.66 12.53 59.59
CA TYR A 136 45.70 13.97 59.80
C TYR A 136 47.10 14.47 60.18
N GLU A 137 47.81 13.74 61.05
CA GLU A 137 49.21 14.03 61.39
C GLU A 137 50.11 13.98 60.15
N GLU A 138 49.91 12.97 59.30
CA GLU A 138 50.68 12.80 58.06
C GLU A 138 50.43 13.93 57.06
N ILE A 139 49.17 14.32 56.84
CA ILE A 139 48.84 15.45 55.95
C ILE A 139 49.41 16.77 56.49
N LEU A 140 49.38 16.99 57.81
CA LEU A 140 50.03 18.17 58.42
C LEU A 140 51.55 18.14 58.23
N PHE A 141 52.18 16.98 58.40
CA PHE A 141 53.61 16.80 58.14
C PHE A 141 53.97 17.15 56.68
N GLU A 142 53.17 16.70 55.73
CA GLU A 142 53.31 16.96 54.30
C GLU A 142 53.13 18.44 53.93
N ILE A 143 52.17 19.12 54.57
CA ILE A 143 51.95 20.57 54.42
C ILE A 143 53.14 21.37 54.96
N TYR A 144 53.71 20.96 56.10
CA TYR A 144 54.88 21.62 56.69
C TYR A 144 56.18 21.36 55.91
N ASN A 145 56.26 20.23 55.21
CA ASN A 145 57.42 19.81 54.44
C ASN A 145 57.15 19.80 52.92
N ASN A 146 56.39 20.77 52.43
CA ASN A 146 55.95 20.84 51.04
C ASN A 146 57.11 20.92 50.02
N ILE A 147 57.06 20.03 49.03
CA ILE A 147 57.95 20.03 47.86
C ILE A 147 57.40 20.94 46.75
N GLY A 148 58.26 21.42 45.85
CA GLY A 148 57.87 22.21 44.67
C GLY A 148 57.93 23.75 44.84
N CYS A 149 57.63 24.45 43.76
CA CYS A 149 57.75 25.92 43.68
C CYS A 149 56.60 26.70 44.35
N GLU A 150 55.50 26.02 44.71
CA GLU A 150 54.30 26.60 45.35
C GLU A 150 54.48 26.84 46.86
N ASN A 151 55.65 26.51 47.38
CA ASN A 151 55.99 26.58 48.79
C ASN A 151 56.21 28.05 49.26
N ASN A 152 55.10 28.76 49.46
CA ASN A 152 55.02 30.09 50.07
C ASN A 152 54.59 29.95 51.54
N GLU A 153 55.39 30.48 52.48
CA GLU A 153 55.09 30.45 53.93
C GLU A 153 53.72 31.08 54.29
N GLU A 154 53.21 32.01 53.46
CA GLU A 154 51.88 32.62 53.63
C GLU A 154 50.71 31.64 53.34
N CYS A 155 50.91 30.61 52.53
CA CYS A 155 49.86 29.67 52.12
C CYS A 155 49.65 28.54 53.14
N THR A 156 50.70 28.14 53.87
CA THR A 156 50.68 27.03 54.83
C THR A 156 49.60 27.22 55.91
N GLY A 157 49.40 28.43 56.43
CA GLY A 157 48.37 28.71 57.43
C GLY A 157 46.95 28.42 56.93
N THR A 158 46.63 28.86 55.71
CA THR A 158 45.32 28.65 55.09
C THR A 158 45.02 27.18 54.80
N LEU A 159 46.05 26.40 54.46
CA LEU A 159 45.91 24.96 54.24
C LEU A 159 45.65 24.20 55.54
N VAL A 160 46.35 24.56 56.62
CA VAL A 160 46.16 23.95 57.93
C VAL A 160 44.73 24.19 58.45
N GLU A 161 44.23 25.42 58.36
CA GLU A 161 42.84 25.74 58.73
C GLU A 161 41.83 24.91 57.92
N PHE A 162 42.04 24.80 56.61
CA PHE A 162 41.18 24.03 55.72
C PHE A 162 41.19 22.53 56.06
N VAL A 163 42.36 21.90 56.27
CA VAL A 163 42.45 20.46 56.58
C VAL A 163 41.83 20.18 57.93
N GLN A 164 42.00 21.09 58.91
CA GLN A 164 41.38 20.95 60.21
C GLN A 164 39.85 20.89 60.11
N GLU A 165 39.26 21.77 59.30
CA GLU A 165 37.82 21.79 59.03
C GLU A 165 37.38 20.52 58.29
N ALA A 166 38.09 20.13 57.22
CA ALA A 166 37.77 18.96 56.41
C ALA A 166 37.82 17.65 57.20
N PHE A 167 38.80 17.49 58.10
CA PHE A 167 38.93 16.31 58.97
C PHE A 167 38.07 16.42 60.25
N LYS A 168 37.38 17.56 60.47
CA LYS A 168 36.54 17.83 61.64
C LYS A 168 37.28 17.66 62.97
N ILE A 169 38.55 18.10 63.03
CA ILE A 169 39.42 17.98 64.21
C ILE A 169 39.26 19.16 65.15
N SER A 170 39.08 18.89 66.45
CA SER A 170 38.96 19.94 67.47
C SER A 170 40.25 20.75 67.63
N ASN A 171 40.15 22.03 68.00
CA ASN A 171 41.31 22.91 68.17
C ASN A 171 42.34 22.35 69.17
N SER A 172 41.91 21.74 70.28
CA SER A 172 42.83 21.15 71.26
C SER A 172 43.64 20.00 70.67
N THR A 173 42.97 19.12 69.93
CA THR A 173 43.60 17.96 69.29
C THR A 173 44.49 18.38 68.12
N HIS A 174 44.09 19.40 67.36
CA HIS A 174 44.93 19.97 66.30
C HIS A 174 46.26 20.49 66.84
N LEU A 175 46.26 21.24 67.96
CA LEU A 175 47.49 21.80 68.52
C LEU A 175 48.51 20.70 68.89
N GLU A 176 48.03 19.62 69.53
CA GLU A 176 48.88 18.47 69.90
C GLU A 176 49.50 17.78 68.68
N ILE A 177 48.67 17.45 67.69
CA ILE A 177 49.11 16.73 66.48
C ILE A 177 50.00 17.61 65.58
N SER A 178 49.67 18.90 65.49
CA SER A 178 50.42 19.89 64.73
C SER A 178 51.83 20.08 65.29
N GLU A 179 51.99 20.08 66.61
CA GLU A 179 53.30 20.12 67.26
C GLU A 179 54.10 18.83 66.98
N ALA A 180 53.47 17.66 67.07
CA ALA A 180 54.10 16.39 66.74
C ALA A 180 54.58 16.34 65.27
N ALA A 181 53.73 16.78 64.33
CA ALA A 181 54.06 16.82 62.90
C ALA A 181 55.26 17.74 62.59
N ARG A 182 55.41 18.87 63.29
CA ARG A 182 56.56 19.78 63.11
C ARG A 182 57.88 19.25 63.66
N GLN A 183 57.83 18.31 64.61
CA GLN A 183 59.02 17.71 65.22
C GLN A 183 59.57 16.52 64.43
N LYS A 184 58.84 16.01 63.42
CA LYS A 184 59.31 14.94 62.53
C LYS A 184 60.47 15.40 61.66
N GLU A 185 61.40 14.48 61.38
CA GLU A 185 62.49 14.73 60.45
C GLU A 185 61.95 14.94 59.01
N PRO A 186 62.53 15.89 58.25
CA PRO A 186 62.07 16.17 56.89
C PRO A 186 62.29 14.95 55.98
N PRO A 187 61.42 14.75 54.97
CA PRO A 187 61.48 13.58 54.12
C PRO A 187 62.68 13.60 53.17
N ASN A 188 63.21 12.42 52.84
CA ASN A 188 64.23 12.26 51.81
C ASN A 188 63.63 12.49 50.42
N VAL A 189 63.93 13.64 49.81
CA VAL A 189 63.39 14.03 48.50
C VAL A 189 64.23 13.42 47.37
N ARG A 190 63.56 12.93 46.33
CA ARG A 190 64.15 12.43 45.08
C ARG A 190 63.65 13.26 43.90
N LEU A 191 64.54 13.48 42.93
CA LEU A 191 64.20 14.04 41.63
C LEU A 191 64.01 12.89 40.64
N ASN A 192 62.78 12.74 40.15
CA ASN A 192 62.45 11.82 39.07
C ASN A 192 62.58 12.57 37.74
N VAL A 193 63.40 12.04 36.86
CA VAL A 193 63.74 12.62 35.56
C VAL A 193 63.40 11.60 34.48
N GLU A 194 62.53 11.97 33.56
CA GLU A 194 62.25 11.18 32.37
C GLU A 194 62.80 11.92 31.15
N ILE A 195 63.74 11.27 30.46
CA ILE A 195 64.33 11.75 29.22
C ILE A 195 63.47 11.20 28.08
N ILE A 196 62.63 12.05 27.50
CA ILE A 196 61.64 11.63 26.51
C ILE A 196 62.27 11.55 25.13
N LYS A 197 62.66 12.71 24.57
CA LYS A 197 63.23 12.80 23.22
C LYS A 197 64.06 14.06 23.02
N ALA A 198 64.92 14.07 22.02
CA ALA A 198 65.55 15.30 21.51
C ALA A 198 65.18 15.55 20.06
N GLU A 199 65.29 16.81 19.64
CA GLU A 199 65.05 17.25 18.27
C GLU A 199 66.17 18.17 17.78
N ASN A 200 66.49 18.04 16.49
CA ASN A 200 67.46 18.88 15.78
C ASN A 200 68.85 18.92 16.43
N LEU A 201 69.33 17.77 16.92
CA LEU A 201 70.68 17.65 17.46
C LEU A 201 71.73 18.02 16.40
N LEU A 202 72.86 18.57 16.84
CA LEU A 202 73.97 18.90 15.95
C LEU A 202 74.71 17.63 15.53
N SER A 203 74.66 17.31 14.23
CA SER A 203 75.41 16.18 13.65
C SER A 203 76.90 16.23 14.00
N LYS A 204 77.41 15.15 14.56
CA LYS A 204 78.81 14.98 14.89
C LYS A 204 79.47 13.93 14.00
N ASP A 205 78.77 12.92 13.53
CA ASP A 205 79.38 11.94 12.67
C ASP A 205 79.60 12.44 11.23
N SER A 206 80.56 11.81 10.56
CA SER A 206 80.88 12.09 9.14
C SER A 206 79.74 11.75 8.17
N ASN A 207 78.78 10.92 8.59
CA ASN A 207 77.55 10.60 7.84
C ASN A 207 76.49 11.73 7.89
N GLY A 208 76.72 12.79 8.67
CA GLY A 208 75.77 13.89 8.87
C GLY A 208 74.70 13.63 9.95
N LEU A 209 74.89 12.60 10.79
CA LEU A 209 74.03 12.22 11.92
C LEU A 209 74.86 12.20 13.22
N SER A 210 74.34 11.56 14.26
CA SER A 210 75.00 11.33 15.56
C SER A 210 74.49 10.04 16.18
N ASP A 211 75.25 9.49 17.13
CA ASP A 211 74.88 8.38 18.00
C ASP A 211 74.61 8.90 19.43
N PRO A 212 73.55 9.69 19.67
CA PRO A 212 73.36 10.41 20.92
C PRO A 212 73.01 9.52 22.12
N PHE A 213 73.58 9.84 23.27
CA PHE A 213 73.15 9.41 24.61
C PHE A 213 73.15 10.59 25.58
N VAL A 214 72.39 10.48 26.67
CA VAL A 214 72.25 11.51 27.69
C VAL A 214 72.97 11.10 28.95
N THR A 215 73.77 12.00 29.51
CA THR A 215 74.33 11.90 30.85
C THR A 215 73.68 12.93 31.74
N LEU A 216 73.20 12.53 32.92
CA LEU A 216 72.55 13.44 33.88
C LEU A 216 73.07 13.24 35.30
N TYR A 217 73.15 14.33 36.06
CA TYR A 217 73.63 14.37 37.43
C TYR A 217 73.20 15.67 38.14
N LEU A 218 73.16 15.65 39.48
CA LEU A 218 72.96 16.86 40.29
C LEU A 218 74.27 17.61 40.46
N GLU A 219 74.25 18.94 40.38
CA GLU A 219 75.45 19.78 40.46
C GLU A 219 76.18 19.60 41.81
N SER A 220 75.45 19.43 42.91
CA SER A 220 76.03 19.14 44.24
C SER A 220 76.76 17.80 44.31
N ASN A 221 76.41 16.84 43.45
CA ASN A 221 77.00 15.51 43.41
C ASN A 221 77.41 15.08 41.99
N GLY A 222 78.26 15.90 41.33
CA GLY A 222 78.71 15.64 39.95
C GLY A 222 79.56 14.37 39.73
N SER A 223 79.89 13.64 40.81
CA SER A 223 80.54 12.32 40.75
C SER A 223 79.57 11.20 40.39
N HIS A 224 78.28 11.37 40.69
CA HIS A 224 77.25 10.36 40.50
C HIS A 224 76.44 10.66 39.23
N ARG A 225 76.80 9.99 38.14
CA ARG A 225 76.25 10.22 36.80
C ARG A 225 75.39 9.05 36.33
N TYR A 226 74.26 9.37 35.72
CA TYR A 226 73.35 8.43 35.10
C TYR A 226 73.44 8.58 33.58
N ASN A 227 73.50 7.47 32.85
CA ASN A 227 73.59 7.48 31.39
C ASN A 227 72.37 6.77 30.79
N SER A 228 71.82 7.34 29.72
CA SER A 228 70.79 6.69 28.92
C SER A 228 71.37 5.67 27.94
N SER A 229 70.48 4.93 27.25
CA SER A 229 70.89 4.16 26.08
C SER A 229 71.36 5.06 24.93
N VAL A 230 72.24 4.52 24.09
CA VAL A 230 72.74 5.15 22.85
C VAL A 230 71.73 4.90 21.74
N LYS A 231 71.32 5.95 21.01
CA LYS A 231 70.44 5.82 19.85
C LYS A 231 71.25 6.04 18.57
N PRO A 232 71.43 5.02 17.71
CA PRO A 232 72.34 5.14 16.58
C PRO A 232 71.76 5.99 15.44
N ALA A 233 72.64 6.71 14.75
CA ALA A 233 72.42 7.42 13.49
C ALA A 233 71.13 8.26 13.47
N THR A 234 70.91 9.11 14.47
CA THR A 234 69.73 9.98 14.54
C THR A 234 70.03 11.35 15.16
N LEU A 235 69.40 12.40 14.61
CA LEU A 235 69.40 13.74 15.22
C LEU A 235 68.12 14.03 16.01
N ASN A 236 67.16 13.09 15.99
CA ASN A 236 65.90 13.17 16.70
C ASN A 236 65.67 11.89 17.53
N PRO A 237 66.54 11.58 18.50
CA PRO A 237 66.43 10.37 19.31
C PRO A 237 65.20 10.40 20.23
N ILE A 238 64.59 9.23 20.43
CA ILE A 238 63.55 8.97 21.43
C ILE A 238 64.12 7.96 22.43
N TRP A 239 64.17 8.34 23.71
CA TRP A 239 64.70 7.51 24.80
C TRP A 239 63.58 6.89 25.64
N GLU A 240 62.66 7.71 26.14
CA GLU A 240 61.60 7.31 27.10
C GLU A 240 62.16 6.60 28.34
N GLU A 241 63.31 7.09 28.83
CA GLU A 241 64.05 6.50 29.94
C GLU A 241 63.89 7.29 31.24
N HIS A 242 63.66 6.58 32.34
CA HIS A 242 63.37 7.13 33.66
C HIS A 242 64.56 6.98 34.62
N PHE A 243 64.88 8.04 35.35
CA PHE A 243 65.96 8.11 36.33
C PHE A 243 65.46 8.72 37.63
N SER A 244 65.95 8.25 38.78
CA SER A 244 65.57 8.78 40.11
C SER A 244 66.81 9.14 40.92
N LEU A 245 67.05 10.44 41.10
CA LEU A 245 68.24 10.98 41.73
C LEU A 245 67.93 11.40 43.18
N PRO A 246 68.67 10.90 44.19
CA PRO A 246 68.49 11.36 45.57
C PRO A 246 69.01 12.79 45.74
N ILE A 247 68.24 13.65 46.40
CA ILE A 247 68.66 15.01 46.76
C ILE A 247 69.13 14.98 48.22
N ALA A 248 70.39 15.37 48.46
CA ALA A 248 71.00 15.28 49.80
C ALA A 248 70.70 16.50 50.71
N ASP A 249 70.55 17.68 50.12
CA ASP A 249 70.34 18.96 50.81
C ASP A 249 69.03 19.64 50.32
N ASN A 250 68.87 20.95 50.58
CA ASN A 250 67.69 21.72 50.16
C ASN A 250 67.45 21.64 48.64
N ALA A 251 66.36 20.98 48.22
CA ALA A 251 66.00 20.77 46.82
C ALA A 251 65.89 22.07 46.01
N ARG A 252 65.65 23.22 46.65
CA ARG A 252 65.49 24.52 45.98
C ARG A 252 66.77 25.10 45.41
N ASP A 253 67.91 24.76 46.00
CA ASP A 253 69.22 25.31 45.62
C ASP A 253 69.96 24.42 44.62
N GLU A 254 69.38 23.27 44.29
CA GLU A 254 69.98 22.26 43.43
C GLU A 254 69.73 22.53 41.93
N VAL A 255 70.68 22.08 41.10
CA VAL A 255 70.61 22.21 39.65
C VAL A 255 70.85 20.84 39.00
N LEU A 256 69.87 20.36 38.22
CA LEU A 256 70.03 19.18 37.39
C LEU A 256 70.84 19.53 36.15
N ILE A 257 71.95 18.84 35.94
CA ILE A 257 72.76 18.94 34.73
C ILE A 257 72.39 17.79 33.81
N VAL A 258 72.05 18.14 32.56
CA VAL A 258 71.74 17.19 31.50
C VAL A 258 72.65 17.45 30.31
N GLU A 259 73.44 16.47 29.91
CA GLU A 259 74.43 16.56 28.84
C GLU A 259 74.13 15.54 27.76
N VAL A 260 74.02 15.98 26.51
CA VAL A 260 73.87 15.08 25.35
C VAL A 260 75.23 14.88 24.71
N TRP A 261 75.64 13.63 24.64
CA TRP A 261 76.93 13.17 24.12
C TRP A 261 76.73 12.33 22.87
N ASP A 262 77.69 12.42 21.96
CA ASP A 262 77.81 11.55 20.80
C ASP A 262 78.70 10.37 21.16
N PHE A 263 78.21 9.14 21.01
CA PHE A 263 78.97 7.94 21.32
C PHE A 263 79.90 7.58 20.15
N ASP A 264 81.21 7.66 20.37
CA ASP A 264 82.20 7.28 19.37
C ASP A 264 82.68 5.85 19.62
N ALA A 265 82.25 4.90 18.79
CA ALA A 265 82.74 3.53 18.85
C ALA A 265 84.27 3.46 18.60
N ALA A 266 84.96 2.55 19.29
CA ALA A 266 86.39 2.36 19.16
C ALA A 266 86.75 1.68 17.83
N GLU A 267 86.89 2.47 16.76
CA GLU A 267 87.18 1.99 15.41
C GLU A 267 88.67 2.10 15.04
N THR A 268 89.19 1.08 14.36
CA THR A 268 90.56 1.08 13.85
C THR A 268 90.70 2.03 12.65
N VAL A 269 91.92 2.54 12.39
CA VAL A 269 92.22 3.41 11.24
C VAL A 269 91.76 2.79 9.91
N LYS A 270 91.84 1.46 9.78
CA LYS A 270 91.41 0.72 8.59
C LYS A 270 89.89 0.77 8.39
N GLU A 271 89.12 0.70 9.47
CA GLU A 271 87.65 0.78 9.44
C GLU A 271 87.17 2.20 9.11
N LYS A 272 87.80 3.25 9.67
CA LYS A 272 87.47 4.65 9.34
C LYS A 272 87.78 5.04 7.89
N VAL A 273 88.84 4.48 7.29
CA VAL A 273 89.18 4.74 5.88
C VAL A 273 88.16 4.12 4.91
N ASN A 274 87.57 2.97 5.26
CA ASN A 274 86.53 2.35 4.43
C ASN A 274 85.24 3.18 4.37
N LYS A 275 84.96 3.98 5.41
CA LYS A 275 83.78 4.86 5.49
C LYS A 275 83.86 6.12 4.63
N ILE A 276 84.98 6.37 3.91
CA ILE A 276 85.14 7.54 3.03
C ILE A 276 84.06 7.62 1.93
N LEU A 277 83.50 6.47 1.55
CA LEU A 277 82.44 6.35 0.53
C LEU A 277 81.06 6.78 1.05
N ASP A 278 80.83 6.78 2.36
CA ASP A 278 79.52 7.05 2.98
C ASP A 278 79.37 8.52 3.46
N VAL A 279 80.41 9.33 3.26
CA VAL A 279 80.48 10.72 3.73
C VAL A 279 79.71 11.67 2.82
N LYS A 280 78.72 12.38 3.38
CA LYS A 280 77.95 13.39 2.63
C LYS A 280 78.61 14.78 2.70
N GLY A 281 79.13 15.23 1.55
CA GLY A 281 79.58 16.61 1.33
C GLY A 281 80.98 16.97 1.88
N VAL A 282 81.49 18.13 1.47
CA VAL A 282 82.88 18.57 1.72
C VAL A 282 83.20 18.76 3.21
N LYS A 283 82.20 19.13 4.03
CA LYS A 283 82.35 19.26 5.49
C LYS A 283 82.52 17.91 6.20
N GLY A 284 81.79 16.88 5.78
CA GLY A 284 81.93 15.53 6.32
C GLY A 284 83.31 14.94 6.04
N LEU A 285 83.85 15.18 4.83
CA LEU A 285 85.16 14.66 4.42
C LEU A 285 86.29 15.32 5.21
N SER A 286 86.18 16.62 5.47
CA SER A 286 87.11 17.34 6.33
C SER A 286 87.06 16.87 7.79
N LYS A 287 85.91 16.40 8.28
CA LYS A 287 85.77 15.89 9.64
C LYS A 287 86.36 14.48 9.76
N LEU A 288 86.02 13.58 8.84
CA LEU A 288 86.59 12.23 8.80
C LEU A 288 88.13 12.23 8.71
N MET A 289 88.71 13.14 7.91
CA MET A 289 90.18 13.30 7.84
C MET A 289 90.80 13.76 9.18
N LYS A 290 90.12 14.64 9.92
CA LYS A 290 90.57 15.04 11.27
C LYS A 290 90.50 13.89 12.25
N GLU A 291 89.42 13.10 12.21
CA GLU A 291 89.26 11.94 13.07
C GLU A 291 90.30 10.86 12.79
N ILE A 292 90.57 10.54 11.52
CA ILE A 292 91.63 9.59 11.12
C ILE A 292 92.99 10.05 11.67
N ALA A 293 93.29 11.35 11.60
CA ALA A 293 94.53 11.92 12.14
C ALA A 293 94.61 11.84 13.68
N VAL A 294 93.50 12.02 14.39
CA VAL A 294 93.43 11.88 15.86
C VAL A 294 93.59 10.41 16.26
N THR A 295 92.87 9.49 15.61
CA THR A 295 92.98 8.04 15.86
C THR A 295 94.40 7.53 15.61
N ALA A 296 95.09 8.04 14.58
CA ALA A 296 96.48 7.67 14.28
C ALA A 296 97.52 8.24 15.28
N SER A 297 97.18 9.29 16.03
CA SER A 297 98.14 10.00 16.90
C SER A 297 97.94 9.77 18.39
N SER A 298 96.70 9.57 18.88
CA SER A 298 96.41 9.44 20.32
C SER A 298 95.91 8.06 20.76
N GLY A 299 95.38 7.24 19.84
CA GLY A 299 94.76 5.95 20.17
C GLY A 299 93.56 6.03 21.14
N LYS A 300 93.06 7.24 21.45
CA LYS A 300 91.93 7.47 22.35
C LYS A 300 90.65 7.78 21.56
N HIS A 301 89.55 7.19 22.01
CA HIS A 301 88.19 7.47 21.55
C HIS A 301 87.48 8.23 22.67
N ASP A 302 87.32 9.55 22.49
CA ASP A 302 86.68 10.42 23.48
C ASP A 302 85.32 10.87 22.91
N ASN A 303 84.22 10.44 23.54
CA ASN A 303 82.86 10.85 23.17
C ASN A 303 82.73 12.37 23.05
N GLU A 304 82.07 12.87 22.01
CA GLU A 304 81.91 14.30 21.78
C GLU A 304 80.66 14.90 22.44
N LEU A 305 80.80 15.88 23.34
CA LEU A 305 79.64 16.63 23.85
C LEU A 305 78.94 17.42 22.71
N ILE A 306 77.65 17.16 22.51
CA ILE A 306 76.75 17.87 21.60
C ILE A 306 76.31 19.18 22.25
N GLY A 307 75.71 19.10 23.44
CA GLY A 307 75.33 20.25 24.26
C GLY A 307 74.83 19.88 25.66
N ARG A 308 74.66 20.89 26.52
CA ARG A 308 74.30 20.78 27.93
C ARG A 308 73.12 21.69 28.27
N ALA A 309 72.23 21.24 29.13
CA ALA A 309 71.22 22.03 29.81
C ALA A 309 71.46 21.99 31.32
N ALA A 310 71.28 23.13 31.99
CA ALA A 310 71.29 23.24 33.45
C ALA A 310 69.91 23.70 33.91
N ILE A 311 69.24 22.89 34.72
CA ILE A 311 67.85 23.05 35.08
C ILE A 311 67.75 23.27 36.59
N THR A 312 67.31 24.46 36.99
CA THR A 312 67.13 24.79 38.41
C THR A 312 65.88 24.11 38.96
N LEU A 313 66.00 23.38 40.08
CA LEU A 313 64.85 22.66 40.64
C LEU A 313 63.81 23.58 41.32
N LYS A 314 64.18 24.83 41.64
CA LYS A 314 63.29 25.84 42.25
C LYS A 314 62.01 26.13 41.45
N SER A 315 62.03 25.91 40.14
CA SER A 315 60.90 26.19 39.24
C SER A 315 60.01 24.97 38.98
N ILE A 316 60.26 23.84 39.61
CA ILE A 316 59.46 22.62 39.42
C ILE A 316 58.21 22.71 40.31
N PRO A 317 56.99 22.69 39.74
CA PRO A 317 55.76 22.64 40.51
C PRO A 317 55.53 21.24 41.07
N VAL A 318 54.60 21.13 42.02
CA VAL A 318 54.20 19.87 42.67
C VAL A 318 53.70 18.85 41.65
N SER A 319 52.98 19.31 40.63
CA SER A 319 52.43 18.50 39.54
C SER A 319 53.47 17.98 38.54
N GLY A 320 54.74 18.35 38.69
CA GLY A 320 55.80 18.02 37.75
C GLY A 320 55.88 18.98 36.56
N LEU A 321 56.98 18.90 35.81
CA LEU A 321 57.33 19.83 34.75
C LEU A 321 57.82 19.08 33.52
N THR A 322 57.02 19.05 32.46
CA THR A 322 57.44 18.57 31.14
C THR A 322 57.76 19.75 30.23
N VAL A 323 59.06 19.95 29.93
CA VAL A 323 59.53 21.14 29.21
C VAL A 323 60.64 20.79 28.22
N TRP A 324 60.66 21.51 27.09
CA TRP A 324 61.77 21.51 26.14
C TRP A 324 62.91 22.41 26.62
N TYR A 325 64.09 21.84 26.80
CA TYR A 325 65.31 22.56 27.14
C TYR A 325 66.23 22.67 25.93
N ASN A 326 66.74 23.87 25.68
CA ASN A 326 67.72 24.09 24.60
C ASN A 326 69.13 23.69 25.06
N LEU A 327 69.86 23.02 24.19
CA LEU A 327 71.21 22.54 24.47
C LEU A 327 72.28 23.59 24.13
N GLU A 328 73.17 23.89 25.08
CA GLU A 328 74.22 24.89 24.94
C GLU A 328 75.64 24.28 25.04
N LYS A 329 76.64 24.94 24.43
CA LYS A 329 78.07 24.61 24.63
C LYS A 329 78.94 25.87 24.56
N GLY A 330 79.37 26.38 25.72
CA GLY A 330 80.42 27.39 25.85
C GLY A 330 80.08 28.80 25.37
N GLY A 331 79.05 29.44 25.94
CA GLY A 331 78.78 30.88 25.80
C GLY A 331 78.42 31.39 24.40
N LYS A 332 78.09 30.51 23.45
CA LYS A 332 77.72 30.87 22.07
C LYS A 332 76.22 30.64 21.82
N THR A 333 75.53 31.65 21.28
CA THR A 333 74.09 31.76 21.03
C THR A 333 73.50 30.87 19.90
N ARG A 334 74.20 29.83 19.43
CA ARG A 334 73.64 28.90 18.42
C ARG A 334 73.06 27.67 19.12
N SER A 335 71.73 27.50 19.03
CA SER A 335 71.03 26.29 19.48
C SER A 335 71.62 25.04 18.83
N ARG A 336 71.85 24.00 19.64
CA ARG A 336 72.46 22.72 19.23
C ARG A 336 71.48 21.55 19.31
N GLY A 337 70.20 21.87 19.21
CA GLY A 337 69.08 20.96 19.43
C GLY A 337 68.37 21.25 20.76
N SER A 338 67.23 20.60 20.93
CA SER A 338 66.37 20.73 22.10
C SER A 338 66.06 19.35 22.67
N LEU A 339 65.94 19.25 23.99
CA LEU A 339 65.67 18.02 24.72
C LEU A 339 64.38 18.17 25.52
N LEU A 340 63.43 17.28 25.32
CA LEU A 340 62.20 17.20 26.09
C LEU A 340 62.45 16.35 27.34
N VAL A 341 62.28 16.97 28.51
CA VAL A 341 62.49 16.33 29.82
C VAL A 341 61.26 16.53 30.67
N ASN A 342 60.83 15.46 31.34
CA ASN A 342 59.81 15.49 32.38
C ASN A 342 60.48 15.35 33.75
N LEU A 343 60.14 16.26 34.68
CA LEU A 343 60.76 16.39 35.99
C LEU A 343 59.69 16.38 37.07
N ALA A 344 59.83 15.53 38.08
CA ALA A 344 58.94 15.49 39.23
C ALA A 344 59.73 15.29 40.52
N LEU A 345 59.27 15.91 41.61
CA LEU A 345 59.81 15.68 42.96
C LEU A 345 58.92 14.66 43.67
N SER A 346 59.53 13.73 44.40
CA SER A 346 58.81 12.81 45.29
C SER A 346 59.61 12.54 46.56
N ALA A 347 58.99 12.00 47.58
CA ALA A 347 59.67 11.47 48.76
C ALA A 347 59.59 9.94 48.79
N GLU A 348 60.53 9.30 49.46
CA GLU A 348 60.49 7.85 49.68
C GLU A 348 59.39 7.51 50.71
N LYS A 349 58.32 6.87 50.23
CA LYS A 349 57.23 6.36 51.06
C LYS A 349 56.83 4.97 50.60
N ASN A 350 56.29 4.16 51.51
CA ASN A 350 55.77 2.84 51.15
C ASN A 350 54.53 3.02 50.27
N LYS A 351 54.58 2.48 49.03
CA LYS A 351 53.52 2.61 48.04
C LYS A 351 52.13 2.19 48.57
N ASN A 352 52.04 1.08 49.29
CA ASN A 352 50.74 0.55 49.75
C ASN A 352 50.12 1.46 50.81
N VAL A 353 50.95 1.99 51.72
CA VAL A 353 50.51 2.92 52.77
C VAL A 353 50.06 4.25 52.14
N ALA A 354 50.87 4.78 51.23
CA ALA A 354 50.56 5.99 50.46
C ALA A 354 49.23 5.89 49.68
N VAL A 355 49.00 4.77 48.98
CA VAL A 355 47.73 4.55 48.26
C VAL A 355 46.55 4.53 49.22
N GLN A 356 46.69 3.90 50.39
CA GLN A 356 45.61 3.83 51.37
C GLN A 356 45.31 5.19 52.03
N GLU A 357 46.36 5.95 52.37
CA GLU A 357 46.24 7.32 52.85
C GLU A 357 45.56 8.21 51.81
N HIS A 358 45.98 8.12 50.54
CA HIS A 358 45.39 8.89 49.46
C HIS A 358 43.91 8.56 49.23
N LYS A 359 43.52 7.28 49.26
CA LYS A 359 42.11 6.85 49.20
C LYS A 359 41.28 7.49 50.32
N ASN A 360 41.79 7.46 51.55
CA ASN A 360 41.11 8.02 52.72
C ASN A 360 41.06 9.55 52.68
N LEU A 361 42.14 10.21 52.24
CA LEU A 361 42.20 11.66 52.03
C LEU A 361 41.16 12.11 51.00
N LEU A 362 41.10 11.44 49.84
CA LEU A 362 40.12 11.74 48.79
C LEU A 362 38.69 11.61 49.30
N LYS A 363 38.41 10.58 50.10
CA LYS A 363 37.09 10.37 50.70
C LYS A 363 36.71 11.51 51.65
N LEU A 364 37.61 11.92 52.54
CA LEU A 364 37.36 13.01 53.49
C LEU A 364 37.20 14.36 52.78
N LEU A 365 38.09 14.70 51.85
CA LEU A 365 38.01 15.93 51.07
C LEU A 365 36.72 16.00 50.25
N LEU A 366 36.33 14.90 49.60
CA LEU A 366 35.09 14.87 48.81
C LEU A 366 33.85 15.00 49.68
N MET A 367 33.80 14.30 50.82
CA MET A 367 32.68 14.43 51.76
C MET A 367 32.55 15.88 52.27
N HIS A 368 33.66 16.49 52.67
CA HIS A 368 33.66 17.88 53.11
C HIS A 368 33.20 18.85 52.01
N GLU A 369 33.67 18.66 50.77
CA GLU A 369 33.27 19.48 49.62
C GLU A 369 31.77 19.33 49.31
N LEU A 370 31.23 18.12 49.35
CA LEU A 370 29.80 17.87 49.11
C LEU A 370 28.91 18.45 50.21
N GLU A 371 29.32 18.33 51.48
CA GLU A 371 28.62 18.89 52.63
C GLU A 371 28.62 20.43 52.59
N THR A 372 29.78 21.04 52.30
CA THR A 372 29.96 22.49 52.31
C THR A 372 29.27 23.16 51.13
N SER A 373 29.39 22.57 49.94
CA SER A 373 28.84 23.14 48.70
C SER A 373 27.39 22.73 48.41
N GLN A 374 26.79 21.85 49.23
CA GLN A 374 25.41 21.33 49.09
C GLN A 374 25.05 20.93 47.65
N VAL A 375 25.95 20.19 47.02
CA VAL A 375 25.84 19.87 45.58
C VAL A 375 24.70 18.89 45.34
N ALA A 376 23.84 19.17 44.36
CA ALA A 376 22.77 18.26 43.97
C ALA A 376 23.31 16.93 43.40
N ASN A 377 22.49 15.87 43.46
CA ASN A 377 22.81 14.59 42.83
C ASN A 377 23.11 14.76 41.32
N TYR A 378 24.13 14.06 40.86
CA TYR A 378 24.72 14.03 39.51
C TYR A 378 25.42 15.32 39.05
N TRP A 379 25.58 16.33 39.90
CA TRP A 379 26.17 17.62 39.52
C TRP A 379 27.67 17.75 39.78
N TRP A 380 28.19 17.12 40.84
CA TRP A 380 29.61 17.26 41.16
C TRP A 380 30.48 16.67 40.04
N SER A 381 31.43 17.45 39.54
CA SER A 381 32.16 17.19 38.28
C SER A 381 33.68 17.11 38.47
N GLY A 382 34.15 16.72 39.66
CA GLY A 382 35.57 16.42 39.90
C GLY A 382 36.45 17.61 40.27
N LYS A 383 35.87 18.80 40.40
CA LYS A 383 36.60 20.02 40.73
C LYS A 383 36.56 20.24 42.24
N PHE A 384 37.69 19.99 42.89
CA PHE A 384 37.90 20.36 44.28
C PHE A 384 38.13 21.88 44.41
N SER A 385 37.85 22.41 45.61
CA SER A 385 38.32 23.75 45.99
C SER A 385 39.84 23.88 45.86
N PRO A 386 40.39 25.08 45.63
CA PRO A 386 41.83 25.28 45.40
C PRO A 386 42.72 24.68 46.50
N ASN A 387 42.30 24.78 47.76
CA ASN A 387 43.02 24.24 48.90
C ASN A 387 43.00 22.70 48.90
N ALA A 388 41.83 22.09 48.69
CA ALA A 388 41.72 20.63 48.56
C ALA A 388 42.53 20.08 47.38
N GLU A 389 42.52 20.76 46.24
CA GLU A 389 43.28 20.34 45.06
C GLU A 389 44.79 20.44 45.30
N LEU A 390 45.25 21.49 46.00
CA LEU A 390 46.64 21.64 46.38
C LEU A 390 47.08 20.53 47.35
N ILE A 391 46.30 20.25 48.40
CA ILE A 391 46.60 19.18 49.37
C ILE A 391 46.61 17.81 48.69
N ARG A 392 45.62 17.54 47.83
CA ARG A 392 45.51 16.30 47.07
C ARG A 392 46.73 16.09 46.16
N SER A 393 47.14 17.14 45.44
CA SER A 393 48.29 17.11 44.54
C SER A 393 49.61 17.00 45.30
N GLN A 394 49.71 17.70 46.44
CA GLN A 394 50.86 17.66 47.34
C GLN A 394 51.10 16.25 47.87
N HIS A 395 50.07 15.63 48.44
CA HIS A 395 50.15 14.27 48.97
C HIS A 395 50.53 13.27 47.88
N ALA A 396 49.92 13.36 46.69
CA ALA A 396 50.21 12.46 45.58
C ALA A 396 51.67 12.57 45.12
N ALA A 397 52.19 13.79 44.96
CA ALA A 397 53.57 14.03 44.54
C ALA A 397 54.58 13.58 45.60
N GLN A 398 54.41 13.99 46.86
CA GLN A 398 55.30 13.60 47.96
C GLN A 398 55.29 12.09 48.20
N SER A 399 54.13 11.45 48.09
CA SER A 399 54.03 10.00 48.26
C SER A 399 54.49 9.20 47.05
N GLY A 400 54.89 9.86 45.94
CA GLY A 400 55.36 9.20 44.73
C GLY A 400 54.31 8.36 44.02
N LEU A 401 53.03 8.75 44.11
CA LEU A 401 51.92 8.03 43.49
C LEU A 401 51.93 8.22 41.98
N THR A 402 51.74 7.12 41.24
CA THR A 402 51.62 7.20 39.78
C THR A 402 50.22 7.70 39.37
N PRO A 403 50.05 8.20 38.13
CA PRO A 403 48.73 8.57 37.63
C PRO A 403 47.69 7.44 37.73
N PHE A 404 48.11 6.19 37.55
CA PHE A 404 47.25 5.01 37.73
C PHE A 404 46.83 4.83 39.19
N ASP A 405 47.77 4.94 40.14
CA ASP A 405 47.46 4.80 41.57
C ASP A 405 46.49 5.89 42.04
N CYS A 406 46.67 7.13 41.57
CA CYS A 406 45.73 8.23 41.81
C CYS A 406 44.36 7.95 41.20
N ALA A 407 44.29 7.50 39.94
CA ALA A 407 43.02 7.22 39.26
C ALA A 407 42.27 6.04 39.91
N LEU A 408 42.96 4.97 40.30
CA LEU A 408 42.35 3.84 41.02
C LEU A 408 41.90 4.23 42.44
N SER A 409 42.63 5.12 43.10
CA SER A 409 42.22 5.68 44.40
C SER A 409 40.98 6.56 44.28
N GLN A 410 40.90 7.39 43.22
CA GLN A 410 39.71 8.15 42.87
C GLN A 410 38.53 7.21 42.55
N TRP A 411 38.74 6.16 41.75
CA TRP A 411 37.72 5.14 41.45
C TRP A 411 37.13 4.56 42.73
N HIS A 412 37.98 4.14 43.67
CA HIS A 412 37.55 3.56 44.94
C HIS A 412 36.79 4.56 45.81
N ALA A 413 37.35 5.76 46.04
CA ALA A 413 36.72 6.76 46.90
C ALA A 413 35.39 7.25 46.32
N TYR A 414 35.36 7.54 45.02
CA TYR A 414 34.18 8.10 44.35
C TYR A 414 33.07 7.05 44.18
N SER A 415 33.40 5.80 43.85
CA SER A 415 32.38 4.73 43.79
C SER A 415 31.77 4.43 45.16
N THR A 416 32.54 4.56 46.24
CA THR A 416 32.05 4.40 47.61
C THR A 416 31.09 5.53 47.99
N ILE A 417 31.45 6.79 47.71
CA ILE A 417 30.58 7.94 48.00
C ILE A 417 29.34 7.93 47.09
N HIS A 418 29.45 7.39 45.88
CA HIS A 418 28.33 7.25 44.93
C HIS A 418 27.16 6.42 45.47
N GLU A 419 27.38 5.55 46.46
CA GLU A 419 26.31 4.80 47.12
C GLU A 419 25.37 5.73 47.90
N THR A 420 25.92 6.74 48.57
CA THR A 420 25.17 7.69 49.42
C THR A 420 24.79 8.98 48.68
N HIS A 421 25.69 9.53 47.87
CA HIS A 421 25.47 10.75 47.07
C HIS A 421 25.85 10.51 45.61
N LYS A 422 24.89 10.65 44.70
CA LYS A 422 25.11 10.27 43.29
C LYS A 422 26.01 11.29 42.61
N LEU A 423 27.22 10.89 42.22
CA LEU A 423 28.18 11.72 41.47
C LEU A 423 27.90 11.71 39.95
N ASN A 424 28.47 12.68 39.21
CA ASN A 424 28.31 12.77 37.76
C ASN A 424 29.03 11.63 37.01
N PHE A 425 28.39 11.04 36.01
CA PHE A 425 28.95 9.91 35.23
C PHE A 425 30.22 10.25 34.43
N THR A 426 30.38 11.51 33.98
CA THR A 426 31.59 11.96 33.26
C THR A 426 32.88 11.71 34.03
N LEU A 427 32.81 11.75 35.36
CA LEU A 427 33.94 11.48 36.25
C LEU A 427 34.42 10.05 36.12
N PHE A 428 33.49 9.11 36.23
CA PHE A 428 33.80 7.70 36.11
C PHE A 428 34.37 7.37 34.74
N ASN A 429 33.86 7.99 33.65
CA ASN A 429 34.46 7.82 32.32
C ASN A 429 35.92 8.25 32.24
N SER A 430 36.23 9.45 32.76
CA SER A 430 37.61 9.96 32.76
C SER A 430 38.58 9.10 33.57
N ILE A 431 38.11 8.50 34.66
CA ILE A 431 38.89 7.58 35.47
C ILE A 431 39.08 6.24 34.75
N LEU A 432 38.02 5.71 34.14
CA LEU A 432 38.09 4.46 33.38
C LEU A 432 39.06 4.56 32.19
N ASP A 433 39.19 5.71 31.53
CA ASP A 433 40.16 5.90 30.43
C ASP A 433 41.62 5.69 30.88
N VAL A 434 41.92 5.93 32.16
CA VAL A 434 43.25 5.72 32.74
C VAL A 434 43.38 4.31 33.32
N VAL A 435 42.34 3.82 34.01
CA VAL A 435 42.39 2.56 34.76
C VAL A 435 42.24 1.33 33.85
N VAL A 436 41.33 1.34 32.88
CA VAL A 436 41.00 0.19 32.03
C VAL A 436 42.21 -0.34 31.23
N PRO A 437 43.02 0.48 30.54
CA PRO A 437 44.17 -0.01 29.78
C PRO A 437 45.19 -0.75 30.63
N VAL A 438 45.38 -0.31 31.89
CA VAL A 438 46.33 -0.90 32.83
C VAL A 438 45.77 -2.20 33.42
N ILE A 439 44.50 -2.19 33.84
CA ILE A 439 43.81 -3.39 34.37
C ILE A 439 43.81 -4.53 33.36
N ASN A 440 43.63 -4.24 32.06
CA ASN A 440 43.68 -5.24 30.99
C ASN A 440 45.03 -5.95 30.85
N CYS A 441 46.12 -5.32 31.30
CA CYS A 441 47.47 -5.89 31.23
C CYS A 441 47.88 -6.61 32.53
N MET A 442 47.05 -6.57 33.58
CA MET A 442 47.36 -7.10 34.91
C MET A 442 46.84 -8.52 35.11
N GLN A 443 47.41 -9.23 36.09
CA GLN A 443 46.91 -10.55 36.52
C GLN A 443 45.59 -10.41 37.27
N THR A 444 44.65 -11.35 37.03
CA THR A 444 43.28 -11.36 37.55
C THR A 444 43.16 -11.37 39.07
N ASP A 445 44.17 -11.87 39.79
CA ASP A 445 44.15 -12.01 41.27
C ASP A 445 44.74 -10.81 42.03
N SER A 446 45.11 -9.72 41.34
CA SER A 446 45.66 -8.53 42.01
C SER A 446 44.63 -7.79 42.87
N GLU A 447 45.06 -7.23 44.00
CA GLU A 447 44.23 -6.38 44.88
C GLU A 447 43.65 -5.15 44.15
N ASP A 448 44.37 -4.66 43.13
CA ASP A 448 43.94 -3.55 42.29
C ASP A 448 42.75 -3.94 41.39
N VAL A 449 42.77 -5.15 40.81
CA VAL A 449 41.65 -5.70 40.03
C VAL A 449 40.42 -5.92 40.92
N LYS A 450 40.59 -6.41 42.15
CA LYS A 450 39.48 -6.52 43.11
C LYS A 450 38.89 -5.15 43.44
N THR A 451 39.74 -4.16 43.73
CA THR A 451 39.33 -2.78 44.03
C THR A 451 38.54 -2.18 42.86
N PHE A 452 38.96 -2.45 41.63
CA PHE A 452 38.26 -2.03 40.42
C PHE A 452 36.86 -2.63 40.34
N TRP A 453 36.74 -3.95 40.42
CA TRP A 453 35.45 -4.65 40.29
C TRP A 453 34.48 -4.36 41.43
N ASP A 454 34.96 -4.13 42.65
CA ASP A 454 34.13 -3.65 43.75
C ASP A 454 33.51 -2.29 43.43
N GLY A 455 34.30 -1.36 42.86
CA GLY A 455 33.78 -0.07 42.39
C GLY A 455 32.76 -0.21 41.26
N VAL A 456 32.95 -1.16 40.34
CA VAL A 456 31.97 -1.47 39.28
C VAL A 456 30.63 -1.91 39.89
N LYS A 457 30.65 -2.80 40.90
CA LYS A 457 29.41 -3.25 41.58
C LYS A 457 28.65 -2.10 42.24
N ARG A 458 29.35 -1.08 42.76
CA ARG A 458 28.71 0.10 43.37
C ARG A 458 28.13 1.07 42.34
N LEU A 459 28.73 1.15 41.15
CA LEU A 459 28.33 2.09 40.11
C LEU A 459 27.18 1.58 39.22
N LEU A 460 27.22 0.29 38.85
CA LEU A 460 26.26 -0.31 37.92
C LEU A 460 24.77 -0.11 38.28
N PRO A 461 24.33 -0.19 39.56
CA PRO A 461 22.93 0.03 39.91
C PRO A 461 22.42 1.41 39.46
N SER A 462 23.26 2.44 39.58
CA SER A 462 22.92 3.79 39.12
C SER A 462 22.88 3.88 37.59
N CYS A 463 23.78 3.19 36.89
CA CYS A 463 23.77 3.10 35.42
C CYS A 463 22.48 2.47 34.91
N PHE A 464 22.08 1.31 35.45
CA PHE A 464 20.84 0.64 35.06
C PHE A 464 19.58 1.41 35.49
N ALA A 465 19.61 2.14 36.61
CA ALA A 465 18.51 3.02 37.01
C ALA A 465 18.27 4.15 35.99
N VAL A 466 19.31 4.68 35.35
CA VAL A 466 19.18 5.66 34.26
C VAL A 466 18.51 5.02 33.04
N LEU A 467 18.91 3.81 32.66
CA LEU A 467 18.31 3.08 31.53
C LEU A 467 16.83 2.75 31.79
N ARG A 468 16.48 2.26 32.98
CA ARG A 468 15.09 1.92 33.33
C ARG A 468 14.17 3.14 33.36
N LYS A 469 14.66 4.26 33.91
CA LYS A 469 13.91 5.53 34.05
C LYS A 469 13.98 6.44 32.83
N LEU A 470 14.57 5.99 31.73
CA LEU A 470 14.73 6.77 30.50
C LEU A 470 13.37 7.21 29.92
N ARG A 471 12.33 6.39 30.07
CA ARG A 471 10.94 6.69 29.66
C ARG A 471 10.14 7.56 30.62
N ALA A 472 10.53 7.62 31.88
CA ALA A 472 9.84 8.41 32.91
C ALA A 472 10.13 9.92 32.79
N LYS A 473 11.04 10.31 31.89
CA LYS A 473 11.55 11.67 31.75
C LYS A 473 11.36 12.21 30.33
N ASN A 474 11.35 13.53 30.19
CA ASN A 474 11.15 14.18 28.90
C ASN A 474 12.43 14.11 28.03
N THR A 475 12.29 13.62 26.79
CA THR A 475 13.41 13.42 25.84
C THR A 475 14.05 14.72 25.34
N SER A 476 13.42 15.88 25.55
CA SER A 476 14.02 17.17 25.23
C SER A 476 15.08 17.63 26.22
N ASP A 477 15.24 16.95 27.36
CA ASP A 477 16.24 17.32 28.36
C ASP A 477 17.64 16.83 27.93
N LYS A 478 18.48 17.78 27.53
CA LYS A 478 19.88 17.55 27.13
C LYS A 478 20.70 16.86 28.22
N ASN A 479 20.34 17.03 29.50
CA ASN A 479 21.06 16.40 30.60
C ASN A 479 20.84 14.88 30.63
N ILE A 480 19.67 14.40 30.22
CA ILE A 480 19.36 12.97 30.16
C ILE A 480 20.12 12.31 29.02
N VAL A 481 20.13 12.94 27.84
CA VAL A 481 20.88 12.44 26.69
C VAL A 481 22.38 12.43 26.99
N ARG A 482 22.89 13.45 27.69
CA ARG A 482 24.28 13.48 28.14
C ARG A 482 24.56 12.37 29.15
N ALA A 483 23.74 12.23 30.20
CA ALA A 483 23.91 11.17 31.20
C ALA A 483 23.82 9.77 30.57
N LEU A 484 22.91 9.56 29.61
CA LEU A 484 22.80 8.33 28.86
C LEU A 484 24.06 8.04 28.04
N ASN A 485 24.61 9.02 27.32
CA ASN A 485 25.86 8.84 26.58
C ASN A 485 26.99 8.38 27.50
N GLU A 486 27.16 9.05 28.64
CA GLU A 486 28.19 8.68 29.62
C GLU A 486 27.96 7.28 30.18
N VAL A 487 26.71 6.93 30.52
CA VAL A 487 26.35 5.60 31.03
C VAL A 487 26.61 4.51 29.99
N LEU A 488 26.27 4.74 28.71
CA LEU A 488 26.51 3.77 27.64
C LEU A 488 28.02 3.59 27.40
N ASP A 489 28.82 4.65 27.50
CA ASP A 489 30.29 4.56 27.41
C ASP A 489 30.89 3.75 28.58
N ILE A 490 30.40 3.96 29.80
CA ILE A 490 30.80 3.17 30.98
C ILE A 490 30.46 1.70 30.76
N LEU A 491 29.22 1.38 30.36
CA LEU A 491 28.77 0.01 30.13
C LEU A 491 29.57 -0.68 29.01
N LYS A 492 29.89 0.05 27.93
CA LYS A 492 30.76 -0.45 26.86
C LYS A 492 32.16 -0.82 27.38
N LYS A 493 32.80 0.11 28.10
CA LYS A 493 34.14 -0.10 28.65
C LYS A 493 34.18 -1.30 29.61
N ILE A 494 33.12 -1.54 30.37
CA ILE A 494 33.02 -2.69 31.27
C ILE A 494 32.71 -3.97 30.49
N LYS A 495 31.87 -3.91 29.45
CA LYS A 495 31.55 -5.04 28.56
C LYS A 495 32.80 -5.61 27.87
N ASP A 496 33.73 -4.75 27.48
CA ASP A 496 34.96 -5.16 26.81
C ASP A 496 35.98 -5.85 27.76
N LEU A 497 35.68 -5.95 29.06
CA LEU A 497 36.53 -6.59 30.07
C LEU A 497 36.08 -8.02 30.36
N GLU A 498 37.05 -8.93 30.54
CA GLU A 498 36.79 -10.27 31.06
C GLU A 498 36.50 -10.21 32.57
N VAL A 499 35.31 -10.66 32.96
CA VAL A 499 34.88 -10.71 34.36
C VAL A 499 35.57 -11.91 35.05
N PRO A 500 36.29 -11.70 36.16
CA PRO A 500 36.90 -12.80 36.90
C PRO A 500 35.83 -13.76 37.48
N GLU A 501 36.06 -15.07 37.41
CA GLU A 501 35.11 -16.13 37.85
C GLU A 501 34.62 -15.97 39.31
N ASN A 502 35.42 -15.33 40.17
CA ASN A 502 35.12 -15.12 41.58
C ASN A 502 34.25 -13.88 41.88
N VAL A 503 33.89 -13.10 40.86
CA VAL A 503 33.20 -11.82 41.00
C VAL A 503 31.76 -11.92 40.48
N ASP A 504 30.80 -12.05 41.39
CA ASP A 504 29.39 -11.86 41.04
C ASP A 504 29.06 -10.36 40.92
N ILE A 505 28.83 -9.90 39.69
CA ILE A 505 28.48 -8.51 39.35
C ILE A 505 26.97 -8.26 39.51
N PHE A 506 26.14 -9.31 39.50
CA PHE A 506 24.68 -9.22 39.49
C PHE A 506 24.03 -9.96 40.68
N PRO A 507 24.31 -9.54 41.93
CA PRO A 507 23.69 -10.17 43.09
C PRO A 507 22.18 -10.00 43.08
N LYS A 508 21.44 -11.09 43.32
CA LYS A 508 19.96 -11.12 43.34
C LYS A 508 19.32 -10.13 44.31
N SER A 509 20.02 -9.69 45.36
CA SER A 509 19.53 -8.69 46.32
C SER A 509 19.36 -7.30 45.71
N VAL A 510 20.16 -6.94 44.71
CA VAL A 510 20.14 -5.63 44.04
C VAL A 510 19.42 -5.73 42.68
N TYR A 511 19.58 -6.87 42.02
CA TYR A 511 19.12 -7.12 40.64
C TYR A 511 17.98 -8.14 40.56
N GLY A 512 17.07 -8.15 41.54
CA GLY A 512 15.92 -9.08 41.55
C GLY A 512 14.97 -8.94 40.34
N TRP A 513 15.14 -7.91 39.52
CA TRP A 513 14.44 -7.67 38.27
C TRP A 513 15.08 -8.35 37.05
N ILE A 514 16.34 -8.80 37.12
CA ILE A 514 17.01 -9.53 36.03
C ILE A 514 16.43 -10.96 35.98
N HIS A 515 16.01 -11.41 34.80
CA HIS A 515 15.38 -12.72 34.62
C HIS A 515 16.43 -13.76 34.22
N THR A 516 17.00 -14.47 35.19
CA THR A 516 17.83 -15.65 34.89
C THR A 516 16.92 -16.80 34.47
N ASN A 517 16.83 -17.06 33.16
CA ASN A 517 16.26 -18.31 32.65
C ASN A 517 17.00 -19.46 33.33
N GLY A 518 16.29 -20.48 33.82
CA GLY A 518 16.80 -21.52 34.74
C GLY A 518 17.89 -22.48 34.19
N THR A 519 18.70 -22.05 33.23
CA THR A 519 19.91 -22.68 32.73
C THR A 519 21.13 -21.94 33.28
N ASP A 520 22.23 -22.65 33.57
CA ASP A 520 23.51 -22.16 34.15
C ASP A 520 24.27 -21.10 33.30
N GLU A 521 23.59 -20.24 32.55
CA GLU A 521 24.20 -19.13 31.83
C GLU A 521 24.40 -17.95 32.78
N THR A 522 25.66 -17.61 33.02
CA THR A 522 26.06 -16.40 33.76
C THR A 522 25.47 -15.17 33.09
N CYS A 523 24.63 -14.42 33.81
CA CYS A 523 24.07 -13.14 33.34
C CYS A 523 25.21 -12.22 32.86
N ASN A 524 25.18 -11.83 31.58
CA ASN A 524 26.16 -10.93 30.99
C ASN A 524 25.60 -9.50 30.92
N ILE A 525 26.47 -8.52 30.71
CA ILE A 525 26.07 -7.09 30.68
C ILE A 525 25.04 -6.81 29.57
N ASP A 526 25.11 -7.52 28.43
CA ASP A 526 24.16 -7.36 27.33
C ASP A 526 22.74 -7.79 27.72
N THR A 527 22.59 -8.95 28.35
CA THR A 527 21.31 -9.44 28.88
C THR A 527 20.76 -8.52 29.97
N ALA A 528 21.62 -8.01 30.86
CA ALA A 528 21.22 -7.05 31.89
C ALA A 528 20.74 -5.71 31.30
N ILE A 529 21.35 -5.23 30.20
CA ILE A 529 20.88 -4.03 29.48
C ILE A 529 19.51 -4.28 28.87
N ILE A 530 19.31 -5.42 28.20
CA ILE A 530 18.02 -5.79 27.59
C ILE A 530 16.92 -5.86 28.66
N ASP A 531 17.19 -6.53 29.78
CA ASP A 531 16.24 -6.65 30.90
C ASP A 531 15.91 -5.30 31.54
N ALA A 532 16.90 -4.40 31.67
CA ALA A 532 16.66 -3.05 32.20
C ALA A 532 15.74 -2.24 31.28
N ILE A 533 15.94 -2.34 29.97
CA ILE A 533 15.10 -1.70 28.95
C ILE A 533 13.68 -2.26 28.98
N ASN A 534 13.53 -3.59 29.02
CA ASN A 534 12.24 -4.27 29.07
C ASN A 534 11.48 -3.95 30.36
N THR A 535 12.18 -3.86 31.50
CA THR A 535 11.56 -3.46 32.77
C THR A 535 11.03 -2.02 32.70
N GLY A 536 11.81 -1.09 32.13
CA GLY A 536 11.34 0.29 31.92
C GLY A 536 10.16 0.37 30.93
N ALA A 537 10.15 -0.48 29.90
CA ALA A 537 9.02 -0.60 28.96
C ALA A 537 7.75 -1.12 29.66
N LYS A 538 7.90 -2.12 30.53
CA LYS A 538 6.82 -2.72 31.32
C LYS A 538 6.17 -1.71 32.25
N GLU A 539 6.97 -0.99 33.06
CA GLU A 539 6.45 0.02 34.00
C GLU A 539 5.67 1.12 33.27
N TRP A 540 6.17 1.56 32.11
CA TRP A 540 5.47 2.52 31.27
C TRP A 540 4.17 1.96 30.67
N LEU A 541 4.20 0.71 30.18
CA LEU A 541 3.02 0.05 29.62
C LEU A 541 1.92 -0.11 30.68
N GLU A 542 2.27 -0.55 31.89
CA GLU A 542 1.34 -0.67 33.02
C GLU A 542 0.73 0.69 33.38
N HIS A 543 1.53 1.75 33.40
CA HIS A 543 1.05 3.11 33.65
C HIS A 543 0.04 3.59 32.59
N ILE A 544 0.30 3.34 31.29
CA ILE A 544 -0.66 3.75 30.23
C ILE A 544 -1.90 2.87 30.20
N VAL A 545 -1.80 1.59 30.54
CA VAL A 545 -2.93 0.65 30.61
C VAL A 545 -3.85 1.07 31.76
N GLU A 546 -3.30 1.36 32.93
CA GLU A 546 -4.05 1.82 34.10
C GLU A 546 -4.65 3.22 33.87
N GLY A 547 -3.87 4.16 33.33
CA GLY A 547 -4.34 5.52 33.03
C GLY A 547 -5.37 5.60 31.88
N SER A 548 -5.48 4.55 31.06
CA SER A 548 -6.44 4.48 29.94
C SER A 548 -7.72 3.71 30.26
N ARG A 549 -7.76 2.93 31.36
CA ARG A 549 -8.97 2.28 31.86
C ARG A 549 -9.85 3.32 32.56
N GLN A 550 -10.90 3.78 31.88
CA GLN A 550 -11.91 4.62 32.53
C GLN A 550 -12.73 3.76 33.50
N THR A 551 -12.85 4.20 34.74
CA THR A 551 -13.63 3.56 35.81
C THR A 551 -15.13 3.55 35.51
N LYS A 552 -15.61 2.71 34.59
CA LYS A 552 -17.03 2.46 34.35
C LYS A 552 -17.33 0.96 34.40
N THR A 553 -18.31 0.60 35.21
CA THR A 553 -18.69 -0.78 35.54
C THR A 553 -19.38 -1.56 34.40
N HIS A 554 -19.59 -0.94 33.23
CA HIS A 554 -20.07 -1.58 32.01
C HIS A 554 -19.46 -0.89 30.78
N GLU A 555 -18.30 -1.38 30.32
CA GLU A 555 -17.73 -0.94 29.03
C GLU A 555 -18.51 -1.56 27.87
N THR A 556 -18.96 -0.72 26.94
CA THR A 556 -19.53 -1.17 25.67
C THR A 556 -18.44 -1.73 24.77
N ASP A 557 -18.80 -2.66 23.87
CA ASP A 557 -17.84 -3.27 22.93
C ASP A 557 -17.16 -2.21 22.01
N GLU A 558 -17.83 -1.08 21.73
CA GLU A 558 -17.25 0.04 20.97
C GLU A 558 -16.18 0.77 21.80
N GLU A 559 -16.44 1.04 23.08
CA GLU A 559 -15.45 1.65 23.99
C GLU A 559 -14.21 0.76 24.15
N LYS A 560 -14.38 -0.57 24.18
CA LYS A 560 -13.27 -1.53 24.19
C LYS A 560 -12.40 -1.42 22.94
N LEU A 561 -13.00 -1.26 21.75
CA LEU A 561 -12.24 -1.08 20.51
C LEU A 561 -11.50 0.26 20.47
N GLN A 562 -12.16 1.34 20.90
CA GLN A 562 -11.53 2.67 21.00
C GLN A 562 -10.36 2.67 21.99
N TYR A 563 -10.46 1.91 23.08
CA TYR A 563 -9.36 1.70 24.01
C TYR A 563 -8.14 1.06 23.33
N ILE A 564 -8.33 -0.01 22.56
CA ILE A 564 -7.23 -0.65 21.80
C ILE A 564 -6.61 0.32 20.80
N ILE A 565 -7.43 1.05 20.05
CA ILE A 565 -6.95 2.05 19.07
C ILE A 565 -6.03 3.05 19.76
N LYS A 566 -6.47 3.62 20.89
CA LYS A 566 -5.69 4.58 21.67
C LYS A 566 -4.41 3.96 22.23
N LEU A 567 -4.48 2.73 22.75
CA LEU A 567 -3.33 2.01 23.29
C LEU A 567 -2.25 1.79 22.24
N ILE A 568 -2.61 1.27 21.06
CA ILE A 568 -1.64 1.03 19.98
C ILE A 568 -1.05 2.37 19.47
N GLN A 569 -1.85 3.44 19.40
CA GLN A 569 -1.33 4.76 19.01
C GLN A 569 -0.30 5.30 20.01
N LEU A 570 -0.53 5.13 21.33
CA LEU A 570 0.44 5.52 22.36
C LEU A 570 1.73 4.71 22.25
N VAL A 571 1.64 3.39 22.08
CA VAL A 571 2.82 2.52 21.89
C VAL A 571 3.59 2.91 20.63
N ARG A 572 2.90 3.18 19.52
CA ARG A 572 3.55 3.65 18.28
C ARG A 572 4.28 4.97 18.48
N SER A 573 3.71 5.91 19.22
CA SER A 573 4.36 7.18 19.52
C SER A 573 5.62 7.00 20.38
N ASP A 574 5.60 6.04 21.32
CA ASP A 574 6.79 5.71 22.13
C ASP A 574 7.89 5.07 21.27
N LEU A 575 7.54 4.12 20.41
CA LEU A 575 8.48 3.50 19.47
C LEU A 575 9.08 4.53 18.51
N GLN A 576 8.27 5.45 17.97
CA GLN A 576 8.80 6.52 17.11
C GLN A 576 9.80 7.39 17.86
N ARG A 577 9.52 7.75 19.11
CA ARG A 577 10.45 8.50 19.96
C ARG A 577 11.73 7.70 20.22
N ALA A 578 11.62 6.39 20.42
CA ALA A 578 12.76 5.51 20.59
C ALA A 578 13.70 5.53 19.36
N MET A 579 13.12 5.41 18.17
CA MET A 579 13.84 5.43 16.90
C MET A 579 14.50 6.79 16.62
N GLU A 580 13.81 7.89 16.90
CA GLU A 580 14.31 9.24 16.63
C GLU A 580 15.47 9.65 17.55
N TYR A 581 15.39 9.34 18.85
CA TYR A 581 16.30 9.89 19.86
C TYR A 581 17.32 8.89 20.42
N PHE A 582 17.01 7.59 20.46
CA PHE A 582 17.82 6.61 21.19
C PHE A 582 18.54 5.61 20.30
N ASP A 583 17.95 5.13 19.20
CA ASP A 583 18.54 4.08 18.36
C ASP A 583 19.97 4.38 17.90
N LYS A 584 20.22 5.59 17.40
CA LYS A 584 21.56 6.00 16.96
C LYS A 584 22.59 5.94 18.10
N LEU A 585 22.18 6.29 19.31
CA LEU A 585 23.07 6.30 20.49
C LEU A 585 23.40 4.86 20.92
N PHE A 586 22.38 4.00 21.05
CA PHE A 586 22.58 2.60 21.44
C PHE A 586 23.36 1.82 20.39
N TYR A 587 23.09 2.04 19.11
CA TYR A 587 23.75 1.32 18.01
C TYR A 587 25.24 1.70 17.90
N HIS A 588 25.57 3.00 17.89
CA HIS A 588 26.98 3.42 17.79
C HIS A 588 27.82 3.05 19.01
N LYS A 589 27.21 2.99 20.21
CA LYS A 589 27.94 2.78 21.47
C LYS A 589 28.04 1.30 21.82
N ILE A 590 26.91 0.58 21.89
CA ILE A 590 26.82 -0.79 22.42
C ILE A 590 26.47 -1.83 21.33
N GLN A 591 26.19 -1.39 20.09
CA GLN A 591 25.74 -2.25 18.97
C GLN A 591 24.41 -2.96 19.24
N LEU A 592 23.50 -2.31 19.98
CA LEU A 592 22.15 -2.80 20.23
C LEU A 592 21.12 -1.92 19.53
N ASN A 593 20.10 -2.54 18.93
CA ASN A 593 18.96 -1.84 18.37
C ASN A 593 17.88 -1.66 19.45
N TYR A 594 17.80 -0.46 20.00
CA TYR A 594 16.90 -0.14 21.12
C TYR A 594 15.43 -0.30 20.72
N SER A 595 14.99 0.27 19.60
CA SER A 595 13.61 0.17 19.13
C SER A 595 13.18 -1.26 18.82
N ALA A 596 14.07 -2.11 18.29
CA ALA A 596 13.78 -3.52 18.04
C ALA A 596 13.48 -4.30 19.34
N ILE A 597 14.30 -4.10 20.39
CA ILE A 597 14.08 -4.72 21.72
C ILE A 597 12.71 -4.31 22.28
N LEU A 598 12.38 -3.03 22.17
CA LEU A 598 11.09 -2.51 22.62
C LEU A 598 9.92 -3.05 21.84
N TYR A 599 10.08 -3.16 20.52
CA TYR A 599 9.06 -3.70 19.65
C TYR A 599 8.72 -5.13 20.06
N LEU A 600 9.73 -6.00 20.26
CA LEU A 600 9.53 -7.39 20.68
C LEU A 600 8.80 -7.48 22.03
N PHE A 601 9.13 -6.61 22.98
CA PHE A 601 8.41 -6.56 24.26
C PHE A 601 6.93 -6.16 24.07
N TYR A 602 6.66 -5.12 23.28
CA TYR A 602 5.31 -4.66 23.02
C TYR A 602 4.50 -5.63 22.17
N ASP A 603 5.12 -6.32 21.23
CA ASP A 603 4.49 -7.30 20.35
C ASP A 603 3.77 -8.39 21.16
N SER A 604 4.48 -9.06 22.07
CA SER A 604 3.89 -10.11 22.91
C SER A 604 2.79 -9.58 23.84
N LYS A 605 3.00 -8.41 24.47
CA LYS A 605 2.01 -7.83 25.39
C LYS A 605 0.78 -7.29 24.70
N LEU A 606 0.93 -6.63 23.54
CA LEU A 606 -0.20 -6.19 22.74
C LEU A 606 -0.95 -7.36 22.12
N ALA A 607 -0.27 -8.44 21.73
CA ALA A 607 -0.92 -9.66 21.25
C ALA A 607 -1.89 -10.23 22.29
N GLU A 608 -1.45 -10.35 23.54
CA GLU A 608 -2.28 -10.84 24.65
C GLU A 608 -3.53 -9.96 24.88
N ILE A 609 -3.34 -8.63 24.96
CA ILE A 609 -4.42 -7.66 25.22
C ILE A 609 -5.40 -7.61 24.04
N CYS A 610 -4.89 -7.45 22.82
CA CYS A 610 -5.72 -7.26 21.63
C CYS A 610 -6.51 -8.54 21.30
N LYS A 611 -5.87 -9.71 21.35
CA LYS A 611 -6.51 -10.99 21.03
C LYS A 611 -7.74 -11.24 21.91
N SER A 612 -7.60 -11.02 23.22
CA SER A 612 -8.69 -11.23 24.19
C SER A 612 -9.90 -10.35 23.87
N ILE A 613 -9.68 -9.05 23.67
CA ILE A 613 -10.76 -8.09 23.44
C ILE A 613 -11.40 -8.26 22.06
N ILE A 614 -10.60 -8.44 20.99
CA ILE A 614 -11.11 -8.56 19.62
C ILE A 614 -11.97 -9.82 19.47
N ILE A 615 -11.53 -10.95 20.04
CA ILE A 615 -12.30 -12.20 20.00
C ILE A 615 -13.60 -12.07 20.79
N ASP A 616 -13.58 -11.44 21.97
CA ASP A 616 -14.79 -11.17 22.78
C ASP A 616 -15.80 -10.33 21.97
N VAL A 617 -15.35 -9.19 21.42
CA VAL A 617 -16.18 -8.31 20.60
C VAL A 617 -16.73 -9.05 19.38
N CYS A 618 -15.90 -9.79 18.64
CA CYS A 618 -16.32 -10.54 17.45
C CYS A 618 -17.31 -11.67 17.77
N ASN A 619 -17.29 -12.24 18.97
CA ASN A 619 -18.23 -13.25 19.42
C ASN A 619 -19.59 -12.67 19.82
N ASN A 620 -19.62 -11.42 20.30
CA ASN A 620 -20.84 -10.73 20.71
C ASN A 620 -21.66 -10.19 19.51
N ILE A 621 -21.06 -10.22 18.31
CA ILE A 621 -21.72 -9.81 17.06
C ILE A 621 -22.81 -10.82 16.69
N LYS A 622 -24.06 -10.33 16.55
CA LYS A 622 -25.19 -11.13 16.08
C LYS A 622 -25.06 -11.40 14.58
N ARG A 623 -25.22 -12.65 14.16
CA ARG A 623 -25.33 -13.00 12.73
C ARG A 623 -26.57 -12.36 12.12
N LEU A 624 -26.42 -11.79 10.94
CA LEU A 624 -27.50 -11.28 10.11
C LEU A 624 -27.69 -12.27 8.97
N ASP A 625 -28.78 -13.03 8.99
CA ASP A 625 -29.17 -13.83 7.84
C ASP A 625 -29.90 -12.90 6.85
N VAL A 626 -29.29 -12.65 5.69
CA VAL A 626 -29.93 -11.98 4.56
C VAL A 626 -30.50 -13.08 3.65
N PRO A 627 -31.81 -13.32 3.62
CA PRO A 627 -32.39 -14.36 2.77
C PRO A 627 -32.07 -14.10 1.30
N ASP A 628 -31.81 -15.16 0.54
CA ASP A 628 -31.47 -15.05 -0.89
C ASP A 628 -32.64 -14.54 -1.75
N ASP A 629 -33.88 -14.73 -1.30
CA ASP A 629 -35.08 -14.59 -2.14
C ASP A 629 -36.02 -13.41 -1.79
N GLN A 630 -35.71 -12.60 -0.76
CA GLN A 630 -36.63 -11.54 -0.31
C GLN A 630 -35.94 -10.18 -0.19
N PHE A 631 -36.06 -9.38 -1.25
CA PHE A 631 -35.53 -8.01 -1.30
C PHE A 631 -36.49 -6.95 -0.71
N GLU A 632 -37.60 -7.34 -0.07
CA GLU A 632 -38.70 -6.42 0.28
C GLU A 632 -38.67 -5.87 1.72
N TYR A 633 -37.84 -6.39 2.62
CA TYR A 633 -37.71 -5.85 3.98
C TYR A 633 -36.24 -5.90 4.46
N LEU A 634 -35.52 -4.79 4.29
CA LEU A 634 -34.17 -4.63 4.86
C LEU A 634 -34.32 -4.04 6.28
N PRO A 635 -33.92 -4.75 7.35
CA PRO A 635 -34.04 -4.24 8.72
C PRO A 635 -33.18 -2.99 8.94
N ASN A 636 -33.67 -2.07 9.77
CA ASN A 636 -32.90 -0.91 10.21
C ASN A 636 -31.83 -1.41 11.21
N ILE A 637 -30.57 -1.49 10.78
CA ILE A 637 -29.47 -2.03 11.59
C ILE A 637 -28.76 -0.87 12.28
N ASP A 638 -28.83 -0.83 13.62
CA ASP A 638 -28.16 0.17 14.46
C ASP A 638 -26.66 -0.16 14.73
N ASN A 639 -26.20 -1.39 14.44
CA ASN A 639 -24.85 -1.90 14.77
C ASN A 639 -23.72 -1.48 13.79
N VAL A 640 -23.88 -0.39 13.04
CA VAL A 640 -22.96 -0.01 11.95
C VAL A 640 -21.62 0.54 12.44
N ASN A 641 -21.59 1.16 13.62
CA ASN A 641 -20.38 1.80 14.15
C ASN A 641 -19.29 0.77 14.52
N MET A 642 -19.70 -0.39 15.07
CA MET A 642 -18.79 -1.46 15.50
C MET A 642 -17.89 -1.99 14.36
N GLY A 643 -18.47 -2.18 13.17
CA GLY A 643 -17.73 -2.69 12.01
C GLY A 643 -16.65 -1.72 11.51
N THR A 644 -16.85 -0.41 11.72
CA THR A 644 -15.87 0.62 11.34
C THR A 644 -14.69 0.61 12.30
N SER A 645 -14.95 0.53 13.60
CA SER A 645 -13.92 0.50 14.65
C SER A 645 -13.11 -0.80 14.62
N LEU A 646 -13.74 -1.95 14.34
CA LEU A 646 -13.03 -3.22 14.13
C LEU A 646 -12.05 -3.12 12.95
N PHE A 647 -12.48 -2.53 11.84
CA PHE A 647 -11.61 -2.35 10.69
C PHE A 647 -10.49 -1.35 10.96
N GLU A 648 -10.76 -0.30 11.74
CA GLU A 648 -9.72 0.63 12.18
C GLU A 648 -8.65 -0.07 13.04
N VAL A 649 -9.06 -0.92 13.99
CA VAL A 649 -8.11 -1.73 14.78
C VAL A 649 -7.29 -2.63 13.85
N TYR A 650 -7.94 -3.32 12.89
CA TYR A 650 -7.26 -4.16 11.91
C TYR A 650 -6.18 -3.40 11.14
N LEU A 651 -6.50 -2.23 10.60
CA LEU A 651 -5.55 -1.41 9.84
C LEU A 651 -4.40 -0.89 10.70
N ILE A 652 -4.69 -0.51 11.96
CA ILE A 652 -3.67 -0.03 12.90
C ILE A 652 -2.71 -1.18 13.29
N LEU A 653 -3.24 -2.38 13.55
CA LEU A 653 -2.43 -3.57 13.80
C LEU A 653 -1.60 -3.98 12.59
N LYS A 654 -2.19 -3.97 11.37
CA LYS A 654 -1.47 -4.25 10.13
C LYS A 654 -0.25 -3.33 9.97
N ARG A 655 -0.45 -2.03 10.16
CA ARG A 655 0.63 -1.03 10.11
C ARG A 655 1.66 -1.23 11.22
N TYR A 656 1.22 -1.63 12.40
CA TYR A 656 2.11 -1.92 13.52
C TYR A 656 3.00 -3.13 13.21
N VAL A 657 2.44 -4.21 12.66
CA VAL A 657 3.17 -5.42 12.25
C VAL A 657 4.16 -5.12 11.13
N GLN A 658 3.76 -4.36 10.11
CA GLN A 658 4.66 -3.93 9.02
C GLN A 658 5.87 -3.14 9.53
N LEU A 659 5.68 -2.31 10.56
CA LEU A 659 6.80 -1.64 11.22
C LEU A 659 7.73 -2.66 11.90
N GLY A 660 7.19 -3.66 12.57
CA GLY A 660 7.94 -4.75 13.20
C GLY A 660 8.77 -5.56 12.22
N GLU A 661 8.20 -5.94 11.08
CA GLU A 661 8.89 -6.69 10.01
C GLU A 661 10.10 -5.92 9.46
N SER A 662 10.08 -4.59 9.52
CA SER A 662 11.22 -3.75 9.11
C SER A 662 12.31 -3.60 10.19
N LEU A 663 11.95 -3.77 11.47
CA LEU A 663 12.84 -3.53 12.61
C LEU A 663 13.47 -4.81 13.17
N CYS A 664 12.73 -5.93 13.12
CA CYS A 664 13.07 -7.18 13.77
C CYS A 664 13.17 -8.32 12.75
N SER A 665 14.17 -9.19 12.92
CA SER A 665 14.31 -10.43 12.12
C SER A 665 13.67 -11.65 12.80
N GLU A 666 13.26 -11.53 14.07
CA GLU A 666 12.63 -12.59 14.84
C GLU A 666 11.14 -12.75 14.48
N PRO A 667 10.56 -13.95 14.61
CA PRO A 667 9.15 -14.19 14.33
C PRO A 667 8.26 -13.43 15.32
N LEU A 668 7.39 -12.57 14.80
CA LEU A 668 6.48 -11.75 15.60
C LEU A 668 5.21 -12.53 15.97
N GLU A 669 4.75 -12.39 17.22
CA GLU A 669 3.51 -12.98 17.71
C GLU A 669 2.29 -12.31 17.07
N LEU A 670 2.33 -11.00 16.86
CA LEU A 670 1.28 -10.29 16.13
C LEU A 670 1.27 -10.59 14.63
N ALA A 671 2.29 -11.25 14.04
CA ALA A 671 2.27 -11.53 12.59
C ALA A 671 1.05 -12.36 12.16
N SER A 672 0.44 -13.13 13.06
CA SER A 672 -0.76 -13.93 12.79
C SER A 672 -2.03 -13.37 13.45
N PHE A 673 -2.19 -12.04 13.48
CA PHE A 673 -3.36 -11.39 14.11
C PHE A 673 -4.66 -11.50 13.27
N TYR A 674 -4.55 -11.72 11.96
CA TYR A 674 -5.67 -11.71 11.01
C TYR A 674 -6.85 -12.62 11.39
N PRO A 675 -6.64 -13.89 11.84
CA PRO A 675 -7.74 -14.79 12.20
C PRO A 675 -8.67 -14.24 13.30
N TRP A 676 -8.21 -13.31 14.12
CA TRP A 676 -9.04 -12.70 15.18
C TRP A 676 -10.21 -11.89 14.60
N PHE A 677 -10.08 -11.43 13.35
CA PHE A 677 -11.03 -10.56 12.67
C PHE A 677 -11.96 -11.29 11.69
N GLU A 678 -11.78 -12.60 11.46
CA GLU A 678 -12.52 -13.34 10.43
C GLU A 678 -14.05 -13.21 10.57
N ARG A 679 -14.56 -13.36 11.80
CA ARG A 679 -15.99 -13.15 12.11
C ARG A 679 -16.43 -11.70 11.91
N GLY A 680 -15.59 -10.74 12.31
CA GLY A 680 -15.86 -9.31 12.14
C GLY A 680 -15.94 -8.90 10.67
N VAL A 681 -15.03 -9.38 9.82
CA VAL A 681 -15.02 -9.14 8.38
C VAL A 681 -16.24 -9.79 7.71
N THR A 682 -16.56 -11.04 8.07
CA THR A 682 -17.75 -11.73 7.55
C THR A 682 -19.02 -10.94 7.83
N HIS A 683 -19.17 -10.46 9.07
CA HIS A 683 -20.31 -9.65 9.49
C HIS A 683 -20.34 -8.28 8.80
N TRP A 684 -19.19 -7.64 8.61
CA TRP A 684 -19.11 -6.40 7.83
C TRP A 684 -19.63 -6.61 6.42
N LEU A 685 -19.25 -7.73 5.77
CA LEU A 685 -19.74 -8.07 4.45
C LEU A 685 -21.28 -8.27 4.45
N ASP A 686 -21.84 -8.90 5.48
CA ASP A 686 -23.31 -9.04 5.63
C ASP A 686 -24.01 -7.67 5.76
N ILE A 687 -23.45 -6.73 6.53
CA ILE A 687 -23.99 -5.37 6.63
C ILE A 687 -23.83 -4.62 5.31
N SER A 688 -22.70 -4.80 4.63
CA SER A 688 -22.33 -4.06 3.43
C SER A 688 -23.33 -4.28 2.29
N ILE A 689 -23.79 -5.51 2.07
CA ILE A 689 -24.79 -5.83 1.05
C ILE A 689 -26.15 -5.20 1.37
N ILE A 690 -26.58 -5.23 2.64
CA ILE A 690 -27.83 -4.60 3.08
C ILE A 690 -27.80 -3.08 2.83
N LYS A 691 -26.69 -2.42 3.21
CA LYS A 691 -26.52 -0.98 3.00
C LYS A 691 -26.37 -0.63 1.51
N ALA A 692 -25.70 -1.47 0.72
CA ALA A 692 -25.61 -1.31 -0.73
C ALA A 692 -27.00 -1.39 -1.41
N LEU A 693 -27.81 -2.40 -1.09
CA LEU A 693 -29.16 -2.55 -1.65
C LEU A 693 -30.07 -1.38 -1.29
N ASN A 694 -30.06 -0.93 -0.02
CA ASN A 694 -30.81 0.25 0.41
C ASN A 694 -30.40 1.52 -0.35
N ARG A 695 -29.10 1.72 -0.55
CA ARG A 695 -28.56 2.88 -1.26
C ARG A 695 -28.88 2.83 -2.76
N ILE A 696 -28.83 1.65 -3.37
CA ILE A 696 -29.27 1.43 -4.76
C ILE A 696 -30.74 1.78 -4.91
N GLN A 697 -31.61 1.29 -4.01
CA GLN A 697 -33.04 1.61 -4.03
C GLN A 697 -33.26 3.14 -3.96
N LYS A 698 -32.60 3.84 -3.03
CA LYS A 698 -32.72 5.31 -2.95
C LYS A 698 -32.13 6.03 -4.16
N ALA A 699 -31.06 5.51 -4.76
CA ALA A 699 -30.49 6.06 -5.99
C ALA A 699 -31.49 5.99 -7.15
N ILE A 700 -32.18 4.85 -7.29
CA ILE A 700 -33.26 4.65 -8.26
C ILE A 700 -34.43 5.59 -7.95
N ASP A 701 -34.83 5.72 -6.68
CA ASP A 701 -35.96 6.55 -6.27
C ASP A 701 -35.75 8.05 -6.57
N LEU A 702 -34.54 8.55 -6.34
CA LEU A 702 -34.15 9.94 -6.60
C LEU A 702 -33.85 10.23 -8.07
N ASP A 703 -33.68 9.20 -8.90
CA ASP A 703 -33.30 9.35 -10.30
C ASP A 703 -34.40 10.02 -11.12
N GLN A 704 -34.02 11.04 -11.89
CA GLN A 704 -34.88 11.72 -12.83
C GLN A 704 -34.91 11.05 -14.21
N LEU A 705 -34.15 9.96 -14.40
CA LEU A 705 -34.01 9.22 -15.67
C LEU A 705 -33.61 10.14 -16.83
N LYS A 706 -32.62 10.99 -16.58
CA LYS A 706 -31.98 11.85 -17.58
C LYS A 706 -30.51 11.49 -17.72
N ALA A 707 -29.99 11.60 -18.93
CA ALA A 707 -28.57 11.42 -19.20
C ALA A 707 -27.71 12.27 -18.25
N VAL A 708 -26.61 11.70 -17.74
CA VAL A 708 -25.69 12.41 -16.84
C VAL A 708 -25.02 13.61 -17.53
N ASP A 709 -24.72 13.45 -18.82
CA ASP A 709 -24.09 14.44 -19.69
C ASP A 709 -24.44 14.16 -21.17
N GLU A 710 -24.19 15.10 -22.08
CA GLU A 710 -24.47 14.98 -23.52
C GLU A 710 -23.68 13.84 -24.20
N THR A 711 -22.60 13.40 -23.57
CA THR A 711 -21.71 12.35 -24.08
C THR A 711 -22.16 10.92 -23.74
N VAL A 712 -23.04 10.75 -22.75
CA VAL A 712 -23.41 9.44 -22.20
C VAL A 712 -24.92 9.24 -22.18
N LYS A 713 -25.38 8.02 -22.48
CA LYS A 713 -26.80 7.69 -22.63
C LYS A 713 -27.44 7.02 -21.39
N TYR A 714 -26.81 7.14 -20.23
CA TYR A 714 -27.26 6.59 -18.94
C TYR A 714 -27.43 7.70 -17.89
N SER A 715 -28.22 7.45 -16.84
CA SER A 715 -28.54 8.41 -15.77
C SER A 715 -27.67 8.23 -14.50
N SER A 716 -27.90 9.10 -13.51
CA SER A 716 -27.10 9.15 -12.29
C SER A 716 -27.20 7.90 -11.43
N SER A 717 -28.34 7.20 -11.41
CA SER A 717 -28.50 6.01 -10.55
C SER A 717 -27.55 4.87 -10.92
N ALA A 718 -27.24 4.71 -12.20
CA ALA A 718 -26.29 3.70 -12.67
C ALA A 718 -24.85 4.04 -12.24
N VAL A 719 -24.47 5.31 -12.31
CA VAL A 719 -23.17 5.81 -11.83
C VAL A 719 -23.05 5.67 -10.30
N ASP A 720 -24.10 6.03 -9.57
CA ASP A 720 -24.15 5.91 -8.10
C ASP A 720 -24.01 4.44 -7.67
N THR A 721 -24.62 3.51 -8.41
CA THR A 721 -24.54 2.06 -8.15
C THR A 721 -23.10 1.55 -8.35
N LEU A 722 -22.45 1.90 -9.47
CA LEU A 722 -21.04 1.54 -9.67
C LEU A 722 -20.11 2.18 -8.64
N SER A 723 -20.41 3.39 -8.16
CA SER A 723 -19.63 4.03 -7.09
C SER A 723 -19.64 3.21 -5.80
N ILE A 724 -20.74 2.51 -5.48
CA ILE A 724 -20.82 1.61 -4.33
C ILE A 724 -19.89 0.41 -4.53
N PHE A 725 -19.88 -0.18 -5.73
CA PHE A 725 -18.97 -1.29 -6.05
C PHE A 725 -17.50 -0.88 -5.90
N TYR A 726 -17.13 0.30 -6.38
CA TYR A 726 -15.77 0.82 -6.21
C TYR A 726 -15.40 1.06 -4.73
N GLN A 727 -16.35 1.47 -3.88
CA GLN A 727 -16.09 1.60 -2.44
C GLN A 727 -15.84 0.24 -1.78
N ILE A 728 -16.60 -0.80 -2.15
CA ILE A 728 -16.38 -2.18 -1.68
C ILE A 728 -15.03 -2.71 -2.17
N LYS A 729 -14.65 -2.42 -3.42
CA LYS A 729 -13.31 -2.75 -3.95
C LYS A 729 -12.19 -2.11 -3.13
N ILE A 730 -12.29 -0.82 -2.82
CA ILE A 730 -11.27 -0.11 -2.04
C ILE A 730 -11.12 -0.77 -0.65
N PHE A 731 -12.24 -1.12 0.00
CA PHE A 731 -12.20 -1.86 1.26
C PHE A 731 -11.46 -3.19 1.12
N TRP A 732 -11.81 -4.00 0.12
CA TRP A 732 -11.15 -5.28 -0.15
C TRP A 732 -9.64 -5.14 -0.35
N GLN A 733 -9.22 -4.14 -1.15
CA GLN A 733 -7.81 -3.87 -1.43
C GLN A 733 -7.03 -3.42 -0.18
N GLN A 734 -7.69 -2.74 0.77
CA GLN A 734 -7.05 -2.31 2.01
C GLN A 734 -7.02 -3.40 3.08
N LEU A 735 -8.03 -4.27 3.08
CA LEU A 735 -8.00 -5.47 3.90
C LEU A 735 -6.74 -6.28 3.54
N ASP A 736 -6.52 -6.54 2.24
CA ASP A 736 -5.34 -7.25 1.72
C ASP A 736 -5.01 -8.45 2.64
N TRP A 737 -6.00 -9.36 2.65
CA TRP A 737 -6.06 -10.50 3.56
C TRP A 737 -4.99 -11.53 3.15
N PRO A 738 -4.09 -11.93 4.08
CA PRO A 738 -2.92 -12.73 3.72
C PRO A 738 -3.24 -14.23 3.54
N GLU A 739 -4.26 -14.74 4.23
CA GLU A 739 -4.63 -16.15 4.15
C GLU A 739 -5.33 -16.47 2.83
N VAL A 740 -4.79 -17.43 2.07
CA VAL A 740 -5.25 -17.74 0.72
C VAL A 740 -6.70 -18.26 0.70
N GLU A 741 -7.07 -19.19 1.57
CA GLU A 741 -8.44 -19.76 1.61
C GLU A 741 -9.49 -18.75 2.08
N GLY A 742 -9.16 -17.96 3.12
CA GLY A 742 -10.00 -16.86 3.59
C GLY A 742 -10.19 -15.78 2.53
N SER A 743 -9.12 -15.45 1.79
CA SER A 743 -9.19 -14.45 0.72
C SER A 743 -10.13 -14.86 -0.43
N TYR A 744 -10.07 -16.12 -0.85
CA TYR A 744 -11.01 -16.66 -1.83
C TYR A 744 -12.46 -16.61 -1.32
N THR A 745 -12.69 -17.02 -0.07
CA THR A 745 -14.02 -17.04 0.55
C THR A 745 -14.64 -15.63 0.59
N PHE A 746 -13.86 -14.63 1.01
CA PHE A 746 -14.34 -13.25 1.05
C PHE A 746 -14.58 -12.66 -0.35
N VAL A 747 -13.69 -12.91 -1.31
CA VAL A 747 -13.88 -12.40 -2.68
C VAL A 747 -15.04 -13.08 -3.39
N ALA A 748 -15.21 -14.39 -3.23
CA ALA A 748 -16.36 -15.11 -3.78
C ALA A 748 -17.67 -14.54 -3.22
N LYS A 749 -17.70 -14.22 -1.91
CA LYS A 749 -18.85 -13.56 -1.28
C LYS A 749 -19.09 -12.15 -1.85
N ILE A 750 -18.05 -11.32 -1.96
CA ILE A 750 -18.14 -9.96 -2.55
C ILE A 750 -18.68 -10.02 -3.99
N ILE A 751 -18.19 -10.95 -4.81
CA ILE A 751 -18.65 -11.13 -6.20
C ILE A 751 -20.12 -11.53 -6.22
N ASN A 752 -20.51 -12.49 -5.38
CA ASN A 752 -21.91 -12.90 -5.24
C ASN A 752 -22.81 -11.72 -4.83
N ASP A 753 -22.39 -10.94 -3.83
CA ASP A 753 -23.13 -9.78 -3.33
C ASP A 753 -23.27 -8.69 -4.40
N ILE A 754 -22.22 -8.43 -5.18
CA ILE A 754 -22.26 -7.47 -6.29
C ILE A 754 -23.16 -7.96 -7.43
N CYS A 755 -23.11 -9.26 -7.77
CA CYS A 755 -24.02 -9.87 -8.74
C CYS A 755 -25.49 -9.72 -8.28
N ARG A 756 -25.76 -9.93 -6.99
CA ARG A 756 -27.09 -9.69 -6.39
C ARG A 756 -27.51 -8.23 -6.50
N CYS A 757 -26.62 -7.28 -6.25
CA CYS A 757 -26.89 -5.85 -6.44
C CYS A 757 -27.24 -5.50 -7.89
N CYS A 758 -26.56 -6.10 -8.87
CA CYS A 758 -26.81 -5.89 -10.30
C CYS A 758 -28.22 -6.38 -10.69
N ILE A 759 -28.56 -7.62 -10.28
CA ILE A 759 -29.90 -8.21 -10.51
C ILE A 759 -30.99 -7.37 -9.82
N PHE A 760 -30.76 -6.96 -8.57
CA PHE A 760 -31.70 -6.12 -7.82
C PHE A 760 -31.92 -4.75 -8.50
N TYR A 761 -30.85 -4.11 -8.99
CA TYR A 761 -30.95 -2.86 -9.73
C TYR A 761 -31.83 -3.04 -10.97
N ALA A 762 -31.58 -4.08 -11.78
CA ALA A 762 -32.35 -4.36 -12.99
C ALA A 762 -33.85 -4.56 -12.67
N GLN A 763 -34.17 -5.39 -11.68
CA GLN A 763 -35.56 -5.64 -11.27
C GLN A 763 -36.26 -4.36 -10.77
N LYS A 764 -35.61 -3.55 -9.95
CA LYS A 764 -36.21 -2.31 -9.42
C LYS A 764 -36.34 -1.23 -10.49
N MET A 765 -35.39 -1.15 -11.43
CA MET A 765 -35.44 -0.21 -12.55
C MET A 765 -36.58 -0.56 -13.53
N SER A 766 -36.73 -1.84 -13.90
CA SER A 766 -37.86 -2.32 -14.71
C SER A 766 -39.20 -1.97 -14.06
N ASN A 767 -39.37 -2.31 -12.78
CA ASN A 767 -40.58 -1.99 -12.01
C ASN A 767 -40.87 -0.48 -11.94
N ARG A 768 -39.84 0.36 -11.79
CA ARG A 768 -40.01 1.83 -11.75
C ARG A 768 -40.60 2.34 -13.05
N VAL A 769 -40.04 1.93 -14.18
CA VAL A 769 -40.42 2.45 -15.50
C VAL A 769 -41.78 1.91 -15.95
N GLU A 770 -42.12 0.68 -15.58
CA GLU A 770 -43.47 0.14 -15.81
C GLU A 770 -44.55 0.93 -15.07
N ASN A 771 -44.29 1.32 -13.82
CA ASN A 771 -45.20 2.14 -13.02
C ASN A 771 -45.35 3.57 -13.55
N PHE A 772 -44.32 4.14 -14.19
CA PHE A 772 -44.43 5.43 -14.88
C PHE A 772 -45.50 5.43 -15.97
N ALA A 773 -45.74 4.29 -16.63
CA ALA A 773 -46.75 4.18 -17.70
C ALA A 773 -48.20 4.11 -17.19
N LEU A 774 -48.45 3.73 -15.94
CA LEU A 774 -49.80 3.63 -15.37
C LEU A 774 -50.36 4.99 -14.90
N ILE A 775 -49.50 6.01 -14.76
CA ILE A 775 -49.88 7.35 -14.29
C ILE A 775 -50.36 8.25 -15.46
N GLY A 776 -50.15 7.83 -16.71
CA GLY A 776 -50.71 8.48 -17.89
C GLY A 776 -52.17 8.06 -18.13
N ASP A 777 -53.06 9.03 -18.38
CA ASP A 777 -54.49 8.84 -18.70
C ASP A 777 -54.78 7.49 -19.41
N ASN A 778 -55.61 6.64 -18.80
CA ASN A 778 -56.07 5.33 -19.30
C ASN A 778 -56.73 5.37 -20.70
N ASN A 779 -56.85 6.53 -21.33
CA ASN A 779 -57.42 6.76 -22.66
C ASN A 779 -56.45 7.42 -23.67
N LYS A 780 -55.17 7.61 -23.34
CA LYS A 780 -54.17 8.14 -24.30
C LYS A 780 -53.30 7.03 -24.86
N MET A 781 -53.03 7.14 -26.16
CA MET A 781 -52.12 6.27 -26.91
C MET A 781 -50.74 6.23 -26.26
N PHE A 782 -50.11 5.05 -26.23
CA PHE A 782 -48.75 4.91 -25.72
C PHE A 782 -47.78 5.76 -26.54
N VAL A 783 -47.10 6.70 -25.89
CA VAL A 783 -46.00 7.48 -26.48
C VAL A 783 -44.72 7.02 -25.80
N LEU A 784 -43.76 6.56 -26.59
CA LEU A 784 -42.47 6.16 -26.08
C LEU A 784 -41.74 7.38 -25.51
N SER A 785 -41.40 7.33 -24.23
CA SER A 785 -40.69 8.40 -23.54
C SER A 785 -39.20 8.08 -23.40
N GLN A 786 -38.36 9.11 -23.24
CA GLN A 786 -36.90 8.96 -23.12
C GLN A 786 -36.50 8.13 -21.90
N GLU A 787 -37.32 8.15 -20.85
CA GLU A 787 -37.11 7.45 -19.58
C GLU A 787 -37.01 5.93 -19.75
N TRP A 788 -37.79 5.34 -20.67
CA TRP A 788 -37.71 3.90 -20.99
C TRP A 788 -36.35 3.54 -21.58
N CYS A 789 -35.86 4.38 -22.49
CA CYS A 789 -34.59 4.15 -23.18
C CYS A 789 -33.40 4.30 -22.23
N ILE A 790 -33.43 5.31 -21.36
CA ILE A 790 -32.37 5.56 -20.37
C ILE A 790 -32.33 4.43 -19.34
N ALA A 791 -33.48 3.88 -18.91
CA ALA A 791 -33.51 2.73 -18.02
C ALA A 791 -32.91 1.46 -18.64
N ILE A 792 -33.21 1.18 -19.91
CA ILE A 792 -32.59 0.07 -20.67
C ILE A 792 -31.07 0.25 -20.73
N ASN A 793 -30.60 1.46 -21.07
CA ASN A 793 -29.18 1.75 -21.13
C ASN A 793 -28.49 1.67 -19.76
N ASN A 794 -29.16 2.07 -18.68
CA ASN A 794 -28.63 1.97 -17.32
C ASN A 794 -28.35 0.53 -16.93
N MET A 795 -29.33 -0.36 -17.14
CA MET A 795 -29.18 -1.79 -16.87
C MET A 795 -28.05 -2.38 -17.73
N ASP A 796 -28.01 -2.02 -19.02
CA ASP A 796 -26.96 -2.52 -19.90
C ASP A 796 -25.56 -1.99 -19.54
N TYR A 797 -25.47 -0.73 -19.09
CA TYR A 797 -24.22 -0.12 -18.63
C TYR A 797 -23.65 -0.83 -17.39
N ILE A 798 -24.48 -1.16 -16.40
CA ILE A 798 -24.06 -1.93 -15.22
C ILE A 798 -23.61 -3.34 -15.63
N ARG A 799 -24.41 -4.03 -16.45
CA ARG A 799 -24.11 -5.37 -16.98
C ARG A 799 -22.80 -5.44 -17.77
N GLN A 800 -22.48 -4.40 -18.55
CA GLN A 800 -21.23 -4.30 -19.31
C GLN A 800 -20.04 -3.96 -18.41
N SER A 801 -20.25 -3.22 -17.33
CA SER A 801 -19.19 -2.80 -16.40
C SER A 801 -18.76 -3.92 -15.44
N LEU A 802 -19.66 -4.88 -15.15
CA LEU A 802 -19.44 -5.95 -14.18
C LEU A 802 -18.17 -6.81 -14.45
N PRO A 803 -17.89 -7.31 -15.66
CA PRO A 803 -16.68 -8.09 -15.91
C PRO A 803 -15.38 -7.31 -15.70
N SER A 804 -15.35 -6.03 -16.10
CA SER A 804 -14.18 -5.17 -15.89
C SER A 804 -13.92 -4.95 -14.41
N PHE A 805 -14.99 -4.66 -13.66
CA PHE A 805 -14.92 -4.45 -12.23
C PHE A 805 -14.38 -5.69 -11.48
N ILE A 806 -14.85 -6.89 -11.83
CA ILE A 806 -14.40 -8.13 -11.18
C ILE A 806 -12.93 -8.41 -11.47
N LYS A 807 -12.48 -8.18 -12.71
CA LYS A 807 -11.05 -8.29 -13.04
C LYS A 807 -10.19 -7.37 -12.17
N GLU A 808 -10.69 -6.18 -11.87
CA GLU A 808 -10.02 -5.22 -10.99
C GLU A 808 -10.01 -5.60 -9.50
N LEU A 809 -10.82 -6.58 -9.06
CA LEU A 809 -10.77 -7.12 -7.69
C LEU A 809 -9.56 -8.03 -7.45
N GLY A 810 -8.81 -8.40 -8.50
CA GLY A 810 -7.62 -9.25 -8.38
C GLY A 810 -7.93 -10.75 -8.23
N THR A 811 -9.10 -11.21 -8.71
CA THR A 811 -9.52 -12.62 -8.64
C THR A 811 -8.51 -13.58 -9.24
N ASP A 812 -7.90 -13.19 -10.37
CA ASP A 812 -6.95 -14.04 -11.11
C ASP A 812 -5.70 -14.33 -10.26
N ASP A 813 -5.22 -13.34 -9.50
CA ASP A 813 -4.06 -13.49 -8.64
C ASP A 813 -4.37 -14.37 -7.41
N ILE A 814 -5.55 -14.21 -6.82
CA ILE A 814 -6.00 -15.05 -5.69
C ILE A 814 -6.17 -16.51 -6.11
N ILE A 815 -6.78 -16.75 -7.28
CA ILE A 815 -6.96 -18.10 -7.84
C ILE A 815 -5.58 -18.73 -8.13
N LYS A 816 -4.63 -17.95 -8.65
CA LYS A 816 -3.26 -18.42 -8.86
C LYS A 816 -2.58 -18.83 -7.55
N ARG A 817 -2.64 -17.98 -6.51
CA ARG A 817 -2.12 -18.30 -5.17
C ARG A 817 -2.80 -19.54 -4.56
N LEU A 818 -4.10 -19.72 -4.80
CA LEU A 818 -4.85 -20.91 -4.36
C LEU A 818 -4.38 -22.18 -5.08
N GLY A 819 -4.05 -22.10 -6.37
CA GLY A 819 -3.45 -23.20 -7.13
C GLY A 819 -2.07 -23.60 -6.63
N GLU A 820 -1.25 -22.62 -6.23
CA GLU A 820 0.06 -22.83 -5.60
C GLU A 820 -0.04 -23.46 -4.20
N TYR A 821 -1.05 -23.08 -3.41
CA TYR A 821 -1.28 -23.61 -2.06
C TYR A 821 -1.95 -24.99 -2.03
N ARG A 822 -2.84 -25.28 -2.99
CA ARG A 822 -3.54 -26.56 -3.13
C ARG A 822 -3.18 -27.29 -4.43
N THR A 823 -4.17 -27.56 -5.29
CA THR A 823 -3.99 -28.20 -6.59
C THR A 823 -4.58 -27.34 -7.69
N ASN A 824 -3.97 -27.37 -8.86
CA ASN A 824 -4.46 -26.63 -10.04
C ASN A 824 -5.91 -27.00 -10.40
N LEU A 825 -6.32 -28.25 -10.17
CA LEU A 825 -7.70 -28.69 -10.43
C LEU A 825 -8.73 -28.03 -9.49
N GLU A 826 -8.39 -27.84 -8.22
CA GLU A 826 -9.26 -27.15 -7.27
C GLU A 826 -9.34 -25.65 -7.58
N ALA A 827 -8.21 -25.02 -7.94
CA ALA A 827 -8.18 -23.63 -8.38
C ALA A 827 -9.01 -23.41 -9.66
N GLU A 828 -8.93 -24.31 -10.64
CA GLU A 828 -9.76 -24.28 -11.86
C GLU A 828 -11.26 -24.43 -11.55
N ARG A 829 -11.64 -25.28 -10.59
CA ARG A 829 -13.04 -25.41 -10.14
C ARG A 829 -13.54 -24.13 -9.46
N CYS A 830 -12.71 -23.53 -8.61
CA CYS A 830 -12.99 -22.25 -7.97
C CYS A 830 -13.18 -21.12 -9.01
N ALA A 831 -12.29 -21.04 -10.00
CA ALA A 831 -12.39 -20.10 -11.12
C ALA A 831 -13.67 -20.30 -11.94
N SER A 832 -14.00 -21.57 -12.24
CA SER A 832 -15.23 -21.93 -12.96
C SER A 832 -16.48 -21.54 -12.17
N THR A 833 -16.46 -21.70 -10.84
CA THR A 833 -17.58 -21.33 -9.97
C THR A 833 -17.82 -19.82 -9.98
N ILE A 834 -16.76 -19.01 -9.83
CA ILE A 834 -16.87 -17.55 -9.91
C ILE A 834 -17.38 -17.12 -11.29
N THR A 835 -16.83 -17.70 -12.37
CA THR A 835 -17.24 -17.39 -13.74
C THR A 835 -18.72 -17.71 -13.96
N ALA A 836 -19.19 -18.87 -13.49
CA ALA A 836 -20.58 -19.28 -13.60
C ALA A 836 -21.55 -18.34 -12.86
N VAL A 837 -21.18 -17.84 -11.67
CA VAL A 837 -22.00 -16.85 -10.92
C VAL A 837 -22.14 -15.56 -11.72
N ILE A 838 -21.05 -15.09 -12.32
CA ILE A 838 -21.02 -13.84 -13.10
C ILE A 838 -21.82 -13.98 -14.39
N GLU A 839 -21.65 -15.10 -15.11
CA GLU A 839 -22.40 -15.38 -16.34
C GLU A 839 -23.90 -15.49 -16.06
N ASN A 840 -24.29 -16.20 -14.99
CA ASN A 840 -25.69 -16.30 -14.58
C ASN A 840 -26.31 -14.92 -14.27
N ALA A 841 -25.60 -14.06 -13.52
CA ALA A 841 -26.07 -12.72 -13.22
C ALA A 841 -26.22 -11.87 -14.50
N ARG A 842 -25.24 -11.90 -15.40
CA ARG A 842 -25.28 -11.16 -16.67
C ARG A 842 -26.38 -11.65 -17.60
N ASP A 843 -26.64 -12.95 -17.63
CA ASP A 843 -27.71 -13.55 -18.40
C ASP A 843 -29.08 -13.17 -17.82
N THR A 844 -29.20 -13.15 -16.49
CA THR A 844 -30.41 -12.69 -15.79
C THR A 844 -30.69 -11.22 -16.09
N GLU A 845 -29.69 -10.34 -16.00
CA GLU A 845 -29.81 -8.92 -16.38
C GLU A 845 -30.15 -8.76 -17.87
N ARG A 846 -29.52 -9.56 -18.74
CA ARG A 846 -29.84 -9.55 -20.18
C ARG A 846 -31.28 -9.94 -20.44
N ASN A 847 -31.78 -10.96 -19.76
CA ASN A 847 -33.17 -11.41 -19.88
C ASN A 847 -34.14 -10.32 -19.41
N GLN A 848 -33.82 -9.62 -18.31
CA GLN A 848 -34.61 -8.46 -17.85
C GLN A 848 -34.61 -7.30 -18.86
N ILE A 849 -33.47 -7.02 -19.52
CA ILE A 849 -33.41 -6.02 -20.60
C ILE A 849 -34.28 -6.44 -21.79
N VAL A 850 -34.22 -7.71 -22.20
CA VAL A 850 -35.03 -8.25 -23.30
C VAL A 850 -36.53 -8.18 -22.94
N GLU A 851 -36.90 -8.56 -21.73
CA GLU A 851 -38.27 -8.47 -21.22
C GLU A 851 -38.79 -7.02 -21.28
N LEU A 852 -38.00 -6.03 -20.84
CA LEU A 852 -38.38 -4.63 -20.91
C LEU A 852 -38.52 -4.12 -22.36
N ILE A 853 -37.64 -4.57 -23.27
CA ILE A 853 -37.73 -4.28 -24.71
C ILE A 853 -39.03 -4.86 -25.31
N GLU A 854 -39.37 -6.10 -24.98
CA GLU A 854 -40.63 -6.72 -25.41
C GLU A 854 -41.85 -5.97 -24.87
N ILE A 855 -41.81 -5.51 -23.62
CA ILE A 855 -42.89 -4.69 -23.03
C ILE A 855 -43.07 -3.40 -23.81
N VAL A 856 -41.98 -2.73 -24.20
CA VAL A 856 -42.05 -1.51 -25.03
C VAL A 856 -42.67 -1.83 -26.40
N ALA A 857 -42.20 -2.86 -27.09
CA ALA A 857 -42.73 -3.26 -28.39
C ALA A 857 -44.23 -3.59 -28.32
N ARG A 858 -44.66 -4.37 -27.31
CA ARG A 858 -46.08 -4.69 -27.06
C ARG A 858 -46.92 -3.47 -26.73
N LYS A 859 -46.37 -2.45 -26.05
CA LYS A 859 -47.10 -1.19 -25.78
C LYS A 859 -47.21 -0.31 -27.02
N MET A 860 -46.28 -0.41 -27.98
CA MET A 860 -46.38 0.26 -29.28
C MET A 860 -47.35 -0.43 -30.25
N ALA A 861 -47.65 -1.72 -30.04
CA ALA A 861 -48.50 -2.51 -30.93
C ALA A 861 -49.95 -1.98 -31.10
N PRO A 862 -50.71 -1.58 -30.06
CA PRO A 862 -52.09 -1.09 -30.23
C PRO A 862 -52.20 0.20 -31.07
N PRO A 863 -51.37 1.25 -30.84
CA PRO A 863 -51.27 2.40 -31.72
C PRO A 863 -51.06 2.05 -33.19
N ILE A 864 -50.07 1.20 -33.45
CA ILE A 864 -49.67 0.75 -34.79
C ILE A 864 -50.82 -0.01 -35.46
N LYS A 865 -51.44 -0.97 -34.76
CA LYS A 865 -52.57 -1.75 -35.27
C LYS A 865 -53.77 -0.87 -35.63
N ARG A 866 -54.07 0.14 -34.81
CA ARG A 866 -55.16 1.09 -35.05
C ARG A 866 -54.91 1.89 -36.32
N TYR A 867 -53.74 2.51 -36.45
CA TYR A 867 -53.43 3.35 -37.61
C TYR A 867 -53.29 2.54 -38.92
N LEU A 868 -52.76 1.32 -38.85
CA LEU A 868 -52.72 0.41 -40.00
C LEU A 868 -54.14 0.04 -40.49
N ALA A 869 -55.05 -0.25 -39.55
CA ALA A 869 -56.44 -0.54 -39.90
C ALA A 869 -57.15 0.67 -40.52
N GLU A 870 -57.00 1.86 -39.91
CA GLU A 870 -57.59 3.11 -40.40
C GLU A 870 -57.01 3.51 -41.77
N GLY A 871 -55.69 3.39 -41.97
CA GLY A 871 -55.02 3.69 -43.24
C GLY A 871 -55.44 2.76 -44.38
N ALA A 872 -55.71 1.47 -44.09
CA ALA A 872 -56.20 0.53 -45.09
C ALA A 872 -57.68 0.76 -45.47
N GLU A 873 -58.49 1.38 -44.60
CA GLU A 873 -59.91 1.64 -44.85
C GLU A 873 -60.19 2.82 -45.82
N VAL A 874 -59.26 3.78 -45.95
CA VAL A 874 -59.50 5.02 -46.72
C VAL A 874 -59.20 4.82 -48.22
N LEU A 875 -60.23 4.99 -49.05
CA LEU A 875 -60.14 5.02 -50.51
C LEU A 875 -59.43 6.30 -50.99
N ALA A 876 -58.09 6.31 -50.97
CA ALA A 876 -57.20 7.17 -51.77
C ALA A 876 -57.52 8.68 -51.91
N LYS A 877 -58.28 9.32 -51.00
CA LYS A 877 -58.66 10.74 -51.18
C LYS A 877 -58.42 11.73 -50.04
N ASP A 878 -57.97 11.35 -48.84
CA ASP A 878 -57.37 12.28 -47.86
C ASP A 878 -56.46 11.50 -46.88
N SER A 879 -55.14 11.76 -46.88
CA SER A 879 -54.05 10.90 -46.36
C SER A 879 -53.79 10.94 -44.84
N ASN A 880 -54.69 11.48 -44.02
CA ASN A 880 -54.34 11.85 -42.65
C ASN A 880 -53.96 10.65 -41.72
N SER A 881 -54.58 9.48 -41.87
CA SER A 881 -54.29 8.32 -40.98
C SER A 881 -52.92 7.67 -41.23
N MET A 882 -52.44 7.69 -42.48
CA MET A 882 -51.10 7.20 -42.84
C MET A 882 -50.02 8.18 -42.40
N ASP A 883 -50.27 9.48 -42.59
CA ASP A 883 -49.38 10.54 -42.10
C ASP A 883 -49.27 10.49 -40.56
N GLN A 884 -50.35 10.15 -39.85
CA GLN A 884 -50.32 9.96 -38.39
C GLN A 884 -49.50 8.74 -37.94
N LEU A 885 -49.54 7.64 -38.69
CA LEU A 885 -48.71 6.46 -38.42
C LEU A 885 -47.23 6.76 -38.63
N MET A 886 -46.90 7.42 -39.76
CA MET A 886 -45.53 7.80 -40.08
C MET A 886 -44.99 8.79 -39.05
N ASN A 887 -45.75 9.83 -38.67
CA ASN A 887 -45.36 10.76 -37.62
C ASN A 887 -45.16 10.08 -36.25
N TYR A 888 -46.00 9.10 -35.90
CA TYR A 888 -45.87 8.34 -34.66
C TYR A 888 -44.62 7.45 -34.66
N LEU A 889 -44.39 6.71 -35.75
CA LEU A 889 -43.21 5.86 -35.91
C LEU A 889 -41.94 6.69 -36.00
N GLU A 890 -41.93 7.79 -36.73
CA GLU A 890 -40.80 8.72 -36.84
C GLU A 890 -40.44 9.32 -35.48
N GLY A 891 -41.41 9.83 -34.72
CA GLY A 891 -41.17 10.36 -33.38
C GLY A 891 -40.66 9.30 -32.39
N SER A 892 -41.20 8.08 -32.48
CA SER A 892 -40.79 6.96 -31.62
C SER A 892 -39.40 6.44 -31.99
N LEU A 893 -39.11 6.23 -33.28
CA LEU A 893 -37.83 5.75 -33.78
C LEU A 893 -36.71 6.79 -33.61
N THR A 894 -37.01 8.08 -33.77
CA THR A 894 -36.07 9.17 -33.48
C THR A 894 -35.67 9.14 -32.01
N THR A 895 -36.67 9.03 -31.11
CA THR A 895 -36.40 8.91 -29.68
C THR A 895 -35.55 7.68 -29.36
N LEU A 896 -35.87 6.51 -29.94
CA LEU A 896 -35.09 5.27 -29.78
C LEU A 896 -33.66 5.44 -30.28
N TYR A 897 -33.45 6.01 -31.46
CA TYR A 897 -32.14 6.17 -32.08
C TYR A 897 -31.25 7.17 -31.31
N GLU A 898 -31.81 8.32 -30.94
CA GLU A 898 -31.09 9.35 -30.20
C GLU A 898 -30.70 8.87 -28.80
N THR A 899 -31.58 8.12 -28.12
CA THR A 899 -31.40 7.80 -26.70
C THR A 899 -30.88 6.40 -26.41
N LEU A 900 -31.13 5.35 -27.21
CA LEU A 900 -30.60 4.00 -26.97
C LEU A 900 -29.16 3.84 -27.48
N ASN A 901 -28.45 2.86 -26.94
CA ASN A 901 -27.19 2.39 -27.52
C ASN A 901 -27.43 1.52 -28.78
N GLU A 902 -26.42 1.36 -29.63
CA GLU A 902 -26.56 0.68 -30.93
C GLU A 902 -27.08 -0.77 -30.81
N VAL A 903 -26.61 -1.50 -29.79
CA VAL A 903 -26.98 -2.90 -29.56
C VAL A 903 -28.44 -3.03 -29.14
N ASN A 904 -28.90 -2.20 -28.20
CA ASN A 904 -30.28 -2.20 -27.74
C ASN A 904 -31.22 -1.57 -28.77
N PHE A 905 -30.75 -0.62 -29.58
CA PHE A 905 -31.48 -0.10 -30.72
C PHE A 905 -31.76 -1.18 -31.77
N GLY A 906 -30.78 -2.02 -32.10
CA GLY A 906 -31.00 -3.19 -32.95
C GLY A 906 -32.05 -4.14 -32.37
N ARG A 907 -31.88 -4.54 -31.10
CA ARG A 907 -32.80 -5.47 -30.42
C ARG A 907 -34.25 -4.97 -30.34
N ILE A 908 -34.44 -3.68 -30.04
CA ILE A 908 -35.80 -3.11 -29.97
C ILE A 908 -36.41 -2.98 -31.35
N LEU A 909 -35.60 -2.70 -32.38
CA LEU A 909 -36.07 -2.66 -33.76
C LEU A 909 -36.55 -4.04 -34.20
N ASP A 910 -35.80 -5.11 -33.91
CA ASP A 910 -36.19 -6.49 -34.21
C ASP A 910 -37.46 -6.91 -33.46
N SER A 911 -37.59 -6.50 -32.19
CA SER A 911 -38.78 -6.75 -31.37
C SER A 911 -40.02 -6.02 -31.90
N ILE A 912 -39.89 -4.73 -32.25
CA ILE A 912 -40.96 -3.94 -32.88
C ILE A 912 -41.33 -4.55 -34.24
N TRP A 913 -40.35 -5.00 -35.03
CA TRP A 913 -40.57 -5.62 -36.33
C TRP A 913 -41.34 -6.94 -36.21
N SER A 914 -40.99 -7.76 -35.23
CA SER A 914 -41.69 -9.02 -34.93
C SER A 914 -43.16 -8.77 -34.57
N GLU A 915 -43.43 -7.79 -33.70
CA GLU A 915 -44.80 -7.38 -33.35
C GLU A 915 -45.57 -6.81 -34.56
N LEU A 916 -44.91 -6.01 -35.40
CA LEU A 916 -45.48 -5.51 -36.66
C LEU A 916 -45.91 -6.66 -37.59
N ALA A 917 -45.07 -7.68 -37.76
CA ALA A 917 -45.40 -8.85 -38.58
C ALA A 917 -46.63 -9.61 -38.05
N ILE A 918 -46.74 -9.78 -36.73
CA ILE A 918 -47.90 -10.38 -36.07
C ILE A 918 -49.15 -9.54 -36.32
N ILE A 919 -49.07 -8.22 -36.12
CA ILE A 919 -50.19 -7.29 -36.36
C ILE A 919 -50.65 -7.36 -37.82
N MET A 920 -49.72 -7.41 -38.78
CA MET A 920 -50.03 -7.50 -40.20
C MET A 920 -50.73 -8.80 -40.54
N TYR A 921 -50.24 -9.94 -40.02
CA TYR A 921 -50.88 -11.24 -40.19
C TYR A 921 -52.30 -11.25 -39.62
N ASP A 922 -52.48 -10.74 -38.40
CA ASP A 922 -53.79 -10.61 -37.74
C ASP A 922 -54.75 -9.71 -38.52
N LEU A 923 -54.27 -8.57 -39.03
CA LEU A 923 -55.07 -7.66 -39.83
C LEU A 923 -55.51 -8.31 -41.14
N ILE A 924 -54.64 -9.05 -41.81
CA ILE A 924 -55.00 -9.80 -43.01
C ILE A 924 -56.06 -10.84 -42.66
N GLN A 925 -55.82 -11.69 -41.66
CA GLN A 925 -56.72 -12.79 -41.31
C GLN A 925 -58.09 -12.28 -40.83
N SER A 926 -58.11 -11.31 -39.91
CA SER A 926 -59.36 -10.73 -39.40
C SER A 926 -60.17 -10.02 -40.48
N ASN A 927 -59.51 -9.41 -41.48
CA ASN A 927 -60.20 -8.73 -42.57
C ASN A 927 -60.59 -9.66 -43.72
N LEU A 928 -59.93 -10.82 -43.87
CA LEU A 928 -60.40 -11.92 -44.73
C LEU A 928 -61.75 -12.45 -44.23
N ASP A 929 -61.91 -12.65 -42.93
CA ASP A 929 -63.18 -13.08 -42.33
C ASP A 929 -64.30 -12.04 -42.51
N LYS A 930 -63.94 -10.75 -42.49
CA LYS A 930 -64.86 -9.61 -42.72
C LYS A 930 -65.19 -9.34 -44.19
N ARG A 931 -64.63 -10.12 -45.14
CA ARG A 931 -64.93 -10.06 -46.59
C ARG A 931 -64.71 -8.66 -47.22
N ARG A 932 -63.59 -8.02 -46.88
CA ARG A 932 -63.23 -6.70 -47.42
C ARG A 932 -62.87 -6.76 -48.93
N PRO A 933 -63.04 -5.65 -49.68
CA PRO A 933 -62.74 -5.61 -51.11
C PRO A 933 -61.23 -5.69 -51.42
N PRO A 934 -60.82 -6.08 -52.64
CA PRO A 934 -59.40 -6.16 -53.03
C PRO A 934 -58.62 -4.86 -52.83
N ALA A 935 -59.26 -3.71 -53.02
CA ALA A 935 -58.67 -2.38 -52.80
C ALA A 935 -58.14 -2.16 -51.37
N PHE A 936 -58.75 -2.78 -50.36
CA PHE A 936 -58.29 -2.74 -48.97
C PHE A 936 -56.93 -3.45 -48.82
N PHE A 937 -56.80 -4.65 -49.39
CA PHE A 937 -55.57 -5.43 -49.37
C PHE A 937 -54.48 -4.79 -50.23
N GLN A 938 -54.85 -4.12 -51.32
CA GLN A 938 -53.94 -3.34 -52.15
C GLN A 938 -53.36 -2.14 -51.37
N ASN A 939 -54.20 -1.40 -50.65
CA ASN A 939 -53.76 -0.30 -49.79
C ASN A 939 -52.84 -0.81 -48.67
N LEU A 940 -53.21 -1.92 -48.02
CA LEU A 940 -52.39 -2.54 -46.98
C LEU A 940 -51.04 -3.04 -47.53
N ASN A 941 -51.00 -3.54 -48.76
CA ASN A 941 -49.76 -3.93 -49.44
C ASN A 941 -48.88 -2.71 -49.76
N ASN A 942 -49.46 -1.61 -50.26
CA ASN A 942 -48.73 -0.36 -50.50
C ASN A 942 -48.16 0.23 -49.20
N THR A 943 -48.93 0.15 -48.11
CA THR A 943 -48.48 0.54 -46.77
C THR A 943 -47.32 -0.34 -46.29
N LEU A 944 -47.40 -1.66 -46.47
CA LEU A 944 -46.32 -2.58 -46.12
C LEU A 944 -45.04 -2.28 -46.92
N GLN A 945 -45.15 -1.98 -48.21
CA GLN A 945 -44.00 -1.60 -49.05
C GLN A 945 -43.37 -0.28 -48.59
N THR A 946 -44.19 0.70 -48.23
CA THR A 946 -43.71 1.98 -47.70
C THR A 946 -42.99 1.79 -46.35
N MET A 947 -43.53 0.95 -45.47
CA MET A 947 -42.87 0.59 -44.21
C MET A 947 -41.57 -0.18 -44.43
N LEU A 948 -41.56 -1.17 -45.33
CA LEU A 948 -40.35 -1.90 -45.71
C LEU A 948 -39.23 -0.97 -46.16
N ASP A 949 -39.55 0.07 -46.93
CA ASP A 949 -38.56 1.05 -47.37
C ASP A 949 -38.06 1.95 -46.21
N CYS A 950 -38.91 2.23 -45.21
CA CYS A 950 -38.51 2.96 -43.99
C CYS A 950 -37.65 2.13 -43.02
N PHE A 951 -37.86 0.82 -42.93
CA PHE A 951 -37.12 -0.09 -42.04
C PHE A 951 -35.84 -0.69 -42.68
N LYS A 952 -35.56 -0.43 -43.97
CA LYS A 952 -34.35 -0.86 -44.70
C LYS A 952 -33.07 -0.11 -44.26
N MET A 953 -32.74 -0.17 -42.97
CA MET A 953 -31.45 0.29 -42.43
C MET A 953 -30.71 -0.76 -41.56
N GLY A 954 -31.10 -2.04 -41.60
CA GLY A 954 -30.38 -3.11 -40.90
C GLY A 954 -30.51 -4.47 -41.58
N ASN A 955 -29.50 -5.35 -41.41
CA ASN A 955 -29.50 -6.72 -41.94
C ASN A 955 -30.65 -7.54 -41.33
N ILE A 956 -31.81 -7.57 -41.99
CA ILE A 956 -32.94 -8.42 -41.61
C ILE A 956 -32.50 -9.89 -41.74
N GLU A 957 -32.59 -10.65 -40.64
CA GLU A 957 -32.23 -12.07 -40.61
C GLU A 957 -33.14 -12.93 -41.51
N ALA A 958 -32.64 -14.10 -41.92
CA ALA A 958 -33.25 -14.96 -42.94
C ALA A 958 -34.61 -15.59 -42.55
N SER A 959 -35.01 -15.57 -41.27
CA SER A 959 -36.31 -16.06 -40.80
C SER A 959 -37.45 -15.09 -41.13
N ASP A 960 -37.20 -13.80 -40.96
CA ASP A 960 -38.20 -12.76 -41.17
C ASP A 960 -38.50 -12.58 -42.65
N VAL A 961 -37.48 -12.70 -43.51
CA VAL A 961 -37.65 -12.65 -44.98
C VAL A 961 -38.67 -13.69 -45.47
N LYS A 962 -38.73 -14.89 -44.86
CA LYS A 962 -39.70 -15.92 -45.24
C LYS A 962 -41.12 -15.55 -44.81
N ILE A 963 -41.31 -15.08 -43.58
CA ILE A 963 -42.63 -14.65 -43.07
C ILE A 963 -43.12 -13.46 -43.88
N LEU A 964 -42.24 -12.51 -44.17
CA LEU A 964 -42.50 -11.31 -44.95
C LEU A 964 -42.84 -11.64 -46.40
N SER A 965 -42.08 -12.54 -47.05
CA SER A 965 -42.40 -13.03 -48.39
C SER A 965 -43.74 -13.78 -48.44
N ALA A 966 -44.09 -14.52 -47.38
CA ALA A 966 -45.36 -15.21 -47.28
C ALA A 966 -46.55 -14.24 -47.05
N ILE A 967 -46.37 -13.22 -46.20
CA ILE A 967 -47.33 -12.15 -45.97
C ILE A 967 -47.54 -11.35 -47.26
N GLN A 968 -46.45 -10.99 -47.94
CA GLN A 968 -46.48 -10.26 -49.20
C GLN A 968 -47.14 -11.07 -50.32
N SER A 969 -46.76 -12.34 -50.52
CA SER A 969 -47.37 -13.22 -51.53
C SER A 969 -48.87 -13.40 -51.30
N ARG A 970 -49.30 -13.53 -50.04
CA ARG A 970 -50.73 -13.58 -49.68
C ARG A 970 -51.42 -12.26 -49.97
N LEU A 971 -50.87 -11.12 -49.52
CA LEU A 971 -51.42 -9.79 -49.78
C LEU A 971 -51.59 -9.51 -51.27
N GLU A 972 -50.56 -9.82 -52.06
CA GLU A 972 -50.58 -9.69 -53.52
C GLU A 972 -51.72 -10.52 -54.12
N LEU A 973 -51.83 -11.79 -53.76
CA LEU A 973 -52.87 -12.69 -54.26
C LEU A 973 -54.29 -12.25 -53.87
N TYR A 974 -54.49 -11.73 -52.65
CA TYR A 974 -55.79 -11.19 -52.23
C TYR A 974 -56.10 -9.80 -52.81
N SER A 975 -55.08 -9.04 -53.26
CA SER A 975 -55.22 -7.73 -53.90
C SER A 975 -55.61 -7.79 -55.38
N LEU A 976 -55.41 -8.93 -56.07
CA LEU A 976 -55.75 -9.10 -57.49
C LEU A 976 -57.24 -8.93 -57.78
N GLU A 977 -57.63 -8.47 -58.97
CA GLU A 977 -59.04 -8.52 -59.38
C GLU A 977 -59.51 -9.96 -59.65
N THR A 978 -60.82 -10.20 -59.67
CA THR A 978 -61.36 -11.57 -59.81
C THR A 978 -61.01 -12.19 -61.15
N ALA A 979 -60.89 -11.39 -62.20
CA ALA A 979 -60.44 -11.82 -63.51
C ALA A 979 -58.99 -12.33 -63.49
N ASP A 980 -58.09 -11.56 -62.86
CA ASP A 980 -56.67 -11.88 -62.80
C ASP A 980 -56.40 -13.05 -61.86
N LEU A 981 -57.17 -13.17 -60.77
CA LEU A 981 -57.08 -14.30 -59.85
C LEU A 981 -57.53 -15.62 -60.51
N ILE A 982 -58.56 -15.59 -61.37
CA ILE A 982 -58.94 -16.75 -62.20
C ILE A 982 -57.84 -17.09 -63.21
N HIS A 983 -57.17 -16.08 -63.77
CA HIS A 983 -56.06 -16.30 -64.68
C HIS A 983 -54.86 -16.93 -63.97
N GLN A 984 -54.52 -16.45 -62.78
CA GLN A 984 -53.47 -17.01 -61.93
C GLN A 984 -53.74 -18.48 -61.58
N TYR A 985 -54.98 -18.84 -61.25
CA TYR A 985 -55.35 -20.25 -61.03
C TYR A 985 -54.99 -21.14 -62.24
N TYR A 986 -55.24 -20.67 -63.46
CA TYR A 986 -54.92 -21.43 -64.66
C TYR A 986 -53.41 -21.49 -64.95
N MET A 987 -52.64 -20.48 -64.54
CA MET A 987 -51.17 -20.53 -64.56
C MET A 987 -50.63 -21.61 -63.63
N ASP A 988 -51.11 -21.64 -62.38
CA ASP A 988 -50.71 -22.65 -61.39
C ASP A 988 -51.01 -24.08 -61.92
N ARG A 989 -52.12 -24.25 -62.66
CA ARG A 989 -52.49 -25.51 -63.30
C ARG A 989 -51.58 -25.90 -64.46
N LEU A 990 -51.10 -24.94 -65.25
CA LEU A 990 -50.11 -25.20 -66.31
C LEU A 990 -48.79 -25.70 -65.71
N GLU A 991 -48.31 -25.05 -64.63
CA GLU A 991 -47.10 -25.49 -63.94
C GLU A 991 -47.26 -26.88 -63.34
N TYR A 992 -48.39 -27.15 -62.69
CA TYR A 992 -48.71 -28.48 -62.18
C TYR A 992 -48.67 -29.53 -63.31
N GLN A 993 -49.24 -29.25 -64.47
CA GLN A 993 -49.18 -30.14 -65.63
C GLN A 993 -47.75 -30.39 -66.11
N LYS A 994 -46.90 -29.36 -66.19
CA LYS A 994 -45.50 -29.49 -66.62
C LYS A 994 -44.68 -30.36 -65.65
N ASN A 995 -45.01 -30.32 -64.36
CA ASN A 995 -44.33 -31.10 -63.32
C ASN A 995 -44.82 -32.57 -63.24
N GLN A 996 -45.89 -32.94 -63.94
CA GLN A 996 -46.38 -34.32 -63.94
C GLN A 996 -45.54 -35.22 -64.85
N THR A 997 -44.99 -36.30 -64.30
CA THR A 997 -44.23 -37.32 -65.05
C THR A 997 -45.11 -38.35 -65.76
N SER A 998 -46.33 -38.61 -65.27
CA SER A 998 -47.29 -39.53 -65.90
C SER A 998 -48.73 -39.12 -65.60
N SER A 999 -49.64 -39.29 -66.57
CA SER A 999 -51.07 -39.03 -66.39
C SER A 999 -51.89 -40.33 -66.27
N GLN A 1000 -52.81 -40.35 -65.31
CA GLN A 1000 -53.82 -41.41 -65.14
C GLN A 1000 -55.03 -41.25 -66.08
N TYR A 1001 -55.19 -40.08 -66.71
CA TYR A 1001 -56.32 -39.74 -67.58
C TYR A 1001 -55.97 -39.76 -69.07
N GLY A 1002 -54.70 -40.02 -69.39
CA GLY A 1002 -54.18 -40.11 -70.74
C GLY A 1002 -53.33 -38.90 -71.16
N GLN A 1003 -53.00 -38.86 -72.43
CA GLN A 1003 -52.17 -37.80 -73.03
C GLN A 1003 -52.84 -37.26 -74.28
N LEU A 1004 -52.72 -35.96 -74.52
CA LEU A 1004 -53.19 -35.28 -75.73
C LEU A 1004 -51.97 -34.79 -76.53
N THR A 1005 -51.88 -35.18 -77.79
CA THR A 1005 -50.86 -34.69 -78.72
C THR A 1005 -51.46 -33.64 -79.63
N ILE A 1006 -50.87 -32.45 -79.63
CA ILE A 1006 -51.25 -31.35 -80.51
C ILE A 1006 -50.04 -30.88 -81.32
N MET A 1007 -50.29 -30.09 -82.35
CA MET A 1007 -49.28 -29.32 -83.06
C MET A 1007 -49.84 -27.92 -83.26
N ALA A 1008 -49.15 -26.89 -82.79
CA ALA A 1008 -49.62 -25.53 -82.82
C ALA A 1008 -48.56 -24.61 -83.41
N ASN A 1009 -48.97 -23.62 -84.20
CA ASN A 1009 -48.08 -22.62 -84.77
C ASN A 1009 -48.73 -21.25 -84.78
N LEU A 1010 -48.06 -20.27 -84.17
CA LEU A 1010 -48.50 -18.88 -84.13
C LEU A 1010 -47.98 -18.15 -85.39
N THR A 1011 -48.89 -17.68 -86.23
CA THR A 1011 -48.57 -16.98 -87.49
C THR A 1011 -48.94 -15.49 -87.41
N ASP A 1012 -48.50 -14.73 -88.41
CA ASP A 1012 -48.81 -13.30 -88.51
C ASP A 1012 -50.32 -12.99 -88.61
N SER A 1013 -51.11 -13.96 -89.09
CA SER A 1013 -52.56 -13.84 -89.26
C SER A 1013 -53.40 -14.50 -88.16
N GLY A 1014 -52.80 -15.25 -87.23
CA GLY A 1014 -53.52 -16.00 -86.20
C GLY A 1014 -52.83 -17.29 -85.74
N LEU A 1015 -53.55 -18.16 -85.05
CA LEU A 1015 -53.07 -19.47 -84.56
C LEU A 1015 -53.57 -20.60 -85.47
N VAL A 1016 -52.66 -21.45 -85.94
CA VAL A 1016 -52.99 -22.73 -86.58
C VAL A 1016 -52.78 -23.83 -85.54
N LEU A 1017 -53.84 -24.59 -85.25
CA LEU A 1017 -53.87 -25.59 -84.18
C LEU A 1017 -54.40 -26.92 -84.71
N ASN A 1018 -53.55 -27.95 -84.65
CA ASN A 1018 -53.85 -29.30 -85.08
C ASN A 1018 -53.97 -30.21 -83.86
N ILE A 1019 -55.15 -30.81 -83.68
CA ILE A 1019 -55.38 -31.83 -82.66
C ILE A 1019 -55.14 -33.18 -83.33
N LEU A 1020 -54.04 -33.84 -82.97
CA LEU A 1020 -53.60 -35.07 -83.63
C LEU A 1020 -54.31 -36.28 -83.01
N ASN A 1021 -53.97 -36.60 -81.75
CA ASN A 1021 -54.52 -37.77 -81.08
C ASN A 1021 -54.58 -37.59 -79.56
N ALA A 1022 -55.38 -38.44 -78.91
CA ALA A 1022 -55.22 -38.71 -77.49
C ALA A 1022 -54.88 -40.18 -77.27
N ARG A 1023 -54.18 -40.48 -76.17
CA ARG A 1023 -53.71 -41.84 -75.82
C ARG A 1023 -54.09 -42.16 -74.39
N ASN A 1024 -54.42 -43.43 -74.12
CA ASN A 1024 -54.76 -43.93 -72.79
C ASN A 1024 -55.87 -43.13 -72.09
N LEU A 1025 -56.91 -42.72 -72.83
CA LEU A 1025 -58.05 -42.04 -72.21
C LEU A 1025 -58.78 -42.97 -71.24
N LEU A 1026 -59.02 -42.48 -70.03
CA LEU A 1026 -59.75 -43.21 -68.99
C LEU A 1026 -61.24 -43.32 -69.36
N ALA A 1027 -61.77 -44.55 -69.36
CA ALA A 1027 -63.19 -44.79 -69.52
C ALA A 1027 -63.95 -44.49 -68.22
N MET A 1028 -64.98 -43.64 -68.32
CA MET A 1028 -65.82 -43.27 -67.18
C MET A 1028 -67.00 -44.23 -66.99
N ASP A 1029 -67.30 -45.05 -68.00
CA ASP A 1029 -68.38 -46.03 -68.00
C ASP A 1029 -67.88 -47.46 -67.72
N SER A 1030 -68.80 -48.35 -67.32
CA SER A 1030 -68.49 -49.75 -66.98
C SER A 1030 -68.08 -50.60 -68.20
N ASN A 1031 -68.14 -50.04 -69.41
CA ASN A 1031 -67.92 -50.76 -70.67
C ASN A 1031 -66.48 -50.63 -71.17
N GLY A 1032 -65.66 -49.76 -70.56
CA GLY A 1032 -64.23 -49.64 -70.88
C GLY A 1032 -63.94 -48.95 -72.20
N THR A 1033 -64.88 -48.18 -72.76
CA THR A 1033 -64.71 -47.47 -74.05
C THR A 1033 -65.16 -46.01 -73.93
N VAL A 1034 -64.58 -45.09 -74.72
CA VAL A 1034 -64.83 -43.64 -74.60
C VAL A 1034 -65.31 -43.03 -75.93
N ASP A 1035 -66.37 -42.22 -75.90
CA ASP A 1035 -66.89 -41.44 -77.03
C ASP A 1035 -66.37 -39.99 -76.96
N SER A 1036 -65.06 -39.82 -77.18
CA SER A 1036 -64.35 -38.58 -76.84
C SER A 1036 -64.40 -37.49 -77.92
N PHE A 1037 -64.44 -36.23 -77.47
CA PHE A 1037 -64.08 -35.05 -78.27
C PHE A 1037 -63.31 -34.02 -77.42
N VAL A 1038 -62.47 -33.22 -78.07
CA VAL A 1038 -61.69 -32.15 -77.42
C VAL A 1038 -62.40 -30.81 -77.63
N LYS A 1039 -62.66 -30.09 -76.55
CA LYS A 1039 -63.15 -28.71 -76.56
C LYS A 1039 -62.01 -27.75 -76.27
N ILE A 1040 -61.81 -26.76 -77.12
CA ILE A 1040 -60.70 -25.80 -77.06
C ILE A 1040 -61.27 -24.44 -76.60
N THR A 1041 -60.65 -23.83 -75.59
CA THR A 1041 -61.05 -22.51 -75.03
C THR A 1041 -59.80 -21.66 -74.76
N PHE A 1042 -59.86 -20.36 -75.01
CA PHE A 1042 -58.75 -19.43 -74.77
C PHE A 1042 -58.93 -18.66 -73.46
N LEU A 1043 -57.84 -18.41 -72.74
CA LEU A 1043 -57.80 -17.76 -71.43
C LEU A 1043 -56.76 -16.63 -71.43
N PRO A 1044 -57.02 -15.48 -70.78
CA PRO A 1044 -58.21 -15.16 -69.98
C PRO A 1044 -59.45 -14.85 -70.84
N THR A 1045 -60.63 -15.32 -70.41
CA THR A 1045 -61.87 -15.28 -71.22
C THR A 1045 -62.32 -13.87 -71.60
N ILE A 1046 -61.95 -12.85 -70.82
CA ILE A 1046 -62.29 -11.44 -71.09
C ILE A 1046 -61.59 -10.94 -72.35
N ARG A 1047 -60.34 -11.38 -72.58
CA ARG A 1047 -59.55 -10.95 -73.74
C ARG A 1047 -59.92 -11.70 -75.02
N PHE A 1048 -60.40 -12.94 -74.90
CA PHE A 1048 -60.77 -13.81 -76.02
C PHE A 1048 -62.29 -13.95 -76.19
N ASN A 1049 -63.07 -12.97 -75.73
CA ASN A 1049 -64.54 -13.02 -75.77
C ASN A 1049 -65.09 -13.14 -77.21
N ASP A 1050 -64.36 -12.64 -78.21
CA ASP A 1050 -64.72 -12.70 -79.63
C ASP A 1050 -64.43 -14.06 -80.29
N VAL A 1051 -63.74 -14.96 -79.59
CA VAL A 1051 -63.37 -16.30 -80.11
C VAL A 1051 -64.32 -17.36 -79.54
N SER A 1052 -65.18 -17.91 -80.39
CA SER A 1052 -66.08 -18.99 -79.99
C SER A 1052 -65.31 -20.28 -79.66
N PRO A 1053 -65.71 -21.05 -78.63
CA PRO A 1053 -65.02 -22.29 -78.27
C PRO A 1053 -65.13 -23.33 -79.38
N LEU A 1054 -63.99 -23.91 -79.77
CA LEU A 1054 -63.89 -24.89 -80.84
C LEU A 1054 -64.05 -26.31 -80.29
N LYS A 1055 -64.49 -27.25 -81.12
CA LYS A 1055 -64.67 -28.66 -80.75
C LYS A 1055 -64.26 -29.57 -81.89
N THR A 1056 -63.63 -30.71 -81.57
CA THR A 1056 -63.35 -31.74 -82.55
C THR A 1056 -64.59 -32.57 -82.90
N ASN A 1057 -64.51 -33.36 -83.98
CA ASN A 1057 -65.45 -34.46 -84.19
C ASN A 1057 -65.36 -35.47 -83.03
N VAL A 1058 -66.47 -36.17 -82.80
CA VAL A 1058 -66.59 -37.18 -81.74
C VAL A 1058 -66.11 -38.52 -82.28
N HIS A 1059 -65.21 -39.18 -81.56
CA HIS A 1059 -64.71 -40.51 -81.89
C HIS A 1059 -65.26 -41.53 -80.91
N ASN A 1060 -66.10 -42.43 -81.42
CA ASN A 1060 -66.83 -43.37 -80.59
C ASN A 1060 -66.02 -44.62 -80.26
N LYS A 1061 -66.16 -45.11 -79.03
CA LYS A 1061 -65.62 -46.35 -78.47
C LYS A 1061 -64.10 -46.52 -78.62
N ASN A 1062 -63.34 -45.44 -78.43
CA ASN A 1062 -61.89 -45.46 -78.64
C ASN A 1062 -61.12 -44.73 -77.54
N CYS A 1063 -60.26 -45.46 -76.81
CA CYS A 1063 -59.35 -44.90 -75.81
C CYS A 1063 -58.07 -44.28 -76.41
N PHE A 1064 -57.86 -44.44 -77.72
CA PHE A 1064 -56.77 -43.87 -78.52
C PHE A 1064 -57.33 -43.12 -79.75
N PRO A 1065 -58.17 -42.09 -79.57
CA PRO A 1065 -58.77 -41.37 -80.68
C PRO A 1065 -57.70 -40.65 -81.51
N LEU A 1066 -57.72 -40.89 -82.83
CA LEU A 1066 -57.01 -40.07 -83.83
C LEU A 1066 -58.00 -39.02 -84.33
N TYR A 1067 -57.85 -37.78 -83.89
CA TYR A 1067 -58.74 -36.68 -84.29
C TYR A 1067 -58.34 -36.10 -85.65
N ASP A 1068 -57.04 -35.88 -85.86
CA ASP A 1068 -56.43 -35.25 -87.05
C ASP A 1068 -57.24 -34.05 -87.59
N GLN A 1069 -57.53 -33.09 -86.72
CA GLN A 1069 -58.30 -31.88 -87.06
C GLN A 1069 -57.49 -30.61 -86.96
N GLU A 1070 -57.50 -29.81 -88.02
CA GLU A 1070 -56.87 -28.50 -88.09
C GLU A 1070 -57.91 -27.38 -87.86
N PHE A 1071 -57.56 -26.46 -86.97
CA PHE A 1071 -58.30 -25.24 -86.69
C PHE A 1071 -57.44 -24.03 -87.01
N ARG A 1072 -57.99 -23.06 -87.75
CA ARG A 1072 -57.36 -21.76 -88.02
C ARG A 1072 -58.12 -20.68 -87.29
N ILE A 1073 -57.50 -20.08 -86.29
CA ILE A 1073 -58.09 -19.05 -85.43
C ILE A 1073 -57.45 -17.70 -85.74
N ASN A 1074 -58.24 -16.73 -86.18
CA ASN A 1074 -57.76 -15.37 -86.37
C ASN A 1074 -57.66 -14.66 -85.01
N LEU A 1075 -56.48 -14.14 -84.68
CA LEU A 1075 -56.20 -13.46 -83.41
C LEU A 1075 -55.73 -12.03 -83.67
N SER A 1076 -56.23 -11.09 -82.87
CA SER A 1076 -55.75 -9.69 -82.89
C SER A 1076 -54.33 -9.56 -82.34
N GLU A 1077 -53.64 -8.46 -82.65
CA GLU A 1077 -52.29 -8.16 -82.15
C GLU A 1077 -52.15 -8.21 -80.61
N PRO A 1078 -53.04 -7.60 -79.79
CA PRO A 1078 -52.96 -7.70 -78.32
C PRO A 1078 -53.29 -9.10 -77.77
N GLN A 1079 -54.01 -9.94 -78.53
CA GLN A 1079 -54.27 -11.34 -78.19
C GLN A 1079 -53.06 -12.24 -78.48
N ARG A 1080 -52.24 -11.91 -79.48
CA ARG A 1080 -51.03 -12.66 -79.82
C ARG A 1080 -49.83 -12.30 -78.96
N THR A 1081 -49.70 -11.04 -78.57
CA THR A 1081 -48.49 -10.51 -77.89
C THR A 1081 -48.39 -10.94 -76.43
N ASP A 1082 -49.50 -11.33 -75.80
CA ASP A 1082 -49.49 -11.75 -74.39
C ASP A 1082 -49.10 -13.22 -74.25
N LYS A 1083 -47.82 -13.41 -73.90
CA LYS A 1083 -47.18 -14.69 -73.67
C LYS A 1083 -47.83 -15.51 -72.55
N ASN A 1084 -48.54 -14.85 -71.62
CA ASN A 1084 -49.27 -15.50 -70.55
C ASN A 1084 -50.68 -15.94 -70.99
N SER A 1085 -51.08 -15.75 -72.24
CA SER A 1085 -52.35 -16.33 -72.71
C SER A 1085 -52.28 -17.86 -72.78
N LEU A 1086 -53.34 -18.55 -72.36
CA LEU A 1086 -53.42 -20.02 -72.35
C LEU A 1086 -54.49 -20.56 -73.28
N ILE A 1087 -54.27 -21.78 -73.78
CA ILE A 1087 -55.29 -22.60 -74.43
C ILE A 1087 -55.63 -23.76 -73.51
N LEU A 1088 -56.89 -23.86 -73.12
CA LEU A 1088 -57.48 -24.95 -72.36
C LEU A 1088 -58.11 -25.97 -73.32
N PHE A 1089 -57.63 -27.20 -73.26
CA PHE A 1089 -58.19 -28.36 -73.94
C PHE A 1089 -58.96 -29.20 -72.93
N SER A 1090 -60.29 -29.21 -73.01
CA SER A 1090 -61.15 -30.07 -72.19
C SER A 1090 -61.63 -31.27 -72.99
N ILE A 1091 -61.22 -32.47 -72.60
CA ILE A 1091 -61.68 -33.72 -73.19
C ILE A 1091 -62.99 -34.13 -72.52
N LYS A 1092 -63.99 -34.46 -73.34
CA LYS A 1092 -65.32 -34.84 -72.88
C LYS A 1092 -65.80 -36.10 -73.57
N ASP A 1093 -66.54 -36.90 -72.82
CA ASP A 1093 -67.28 -38.06 -73.31
C ASP A 1093 -68.68 -37.63 -73.76
N LYS A 1094 -69.19 -38.19 -74.87
CA LYS A 1094 -70.52 -37.88 -75.37
C LYS A 1094 -71.44 -39.08 -75.21
N ASP A 1095 -72.36 -39.02 -74.25
CA ASP A 1095 -73.30 -40.11 -73.97
C ASP A 1095 -74.23 -40.42 -75.15
N LEU A 1096 -74.57 -41.71 -75.29
CA LEU A 1096 -75.39 -42.31 -76.36
C LEU A 1096 -76.76 -41.65 -76.62
N PHE A 1097 -77.31 -40.89 -75.67
CA PHE A 1097 -78.59 -40.17 -75.81
C PHE A 1097 -78.46 -38.65 -75.98
N GLY A 1098 -77.23 -38.12 -76.09
CA GLY A 1098 -76.98 -36.75 -76.57
C GLY A 1098 -77.44 -35.59 -75.66
N MET A 1099 -77.95 -35.84 -74.46
CA MET A 1099 -78.43 -34.80 -73.55
C MET A 1099 -77.39 -34.30 -72.52
N SER A 1100 -76.29 -35.04 -72.30
CA SER A 1100 -75.17 -34.60 -71.46
C SER A 1100 -73.84 -35.06 -72.05
N SER A 1101 -72.77 -34.28 -71.83
CA SER A 1101 -71.40 -34.69 -72.13
C SER A 1101 -70.62 -34.75 -70.81
N GLN A 1102 -70.11 -35.91 -70.44
CA GLN A 1102 -69.31 -36.08 -69.21
C GLN A 1102 -67.91 -35.50 -69.41
N TYR A 1103 -67.37 -34.87 -68.37
CA TYR A 1103 -66.03 -34.29 -68.42
C TYR A 1103 -65.00 -35.38 -68.07
N ILE A 1104 -63.97 -35.56 -68.91
CA ILE A 1104 -62.94 -36.59 -68.71
C ILE A 1104 -61.71 -35.97 -68.05
N ALA A 1105 -61.04 -35.03 -68.71
CA ALA A 1105 -59.83 -34.37 -68.20
C ALA A 1105 -59.52 -33.11 -69.02
N GLU A 1106 -58.53 -32.34 -68.59
CA GLU A 1106 -58.06 -31.16 -69.30
C GLU A 1106 -56.53 -31.10 -69.42
N SER A 1107 -56.07 -30.35 -70.41
CA SER A 1107 -54.68 -29.92 -70.55
C SER A 1107 -54.58 -28.46 -70.97
N TYR A 1108 -53.41 -27.88 -70.75
CA TYR A 1108 -53.12 -26.47 -70.90
C TYR A 1108 -51.83 -26.29 -71.70
N ILE A 1109 -51.77 -25.22 -72.50
CA ILE A 1109 -50.53 -24.75 -73.13
C ILE A 1109 -50.52 -23.23 -73.14
N SER A 1110 -49.38 -22.60 -72.87
CA SER A 1110 -49.22 -21.16 -73.00
C SER A 1110 -48.81 -20.74 -74.41
N PHE A 1111 -49.06 -19.48 -74.76
CA PHE A 1111 -48.58 -18.92 -76.02
C PHE A 1111 -47.06 -18.87 -76.06
N ALA A 1112 -46.41 -18.64 -74.90
CA ALA A 1112 -44.95 -18.74 -74.78
C ALA A 1112 -44.42 -20.15 -75.17
N ASP A 1113 -45.10 -21.22 -74.75
CA ASP A 1113 -44.71 -22.59 -75.08
C ASP A 1113 -44.89 -22.90 -76.58
N ILE A 1114 -45.91 -22.31 -77.22
CA ILE A 1114 -46.15 -22.46 -78.67
C ILE A 1114 -45.10 -21.69 -79.49
N GLU A 1115 -44.72 -20.48 -79.05
CA GLU A 1115 -43.65 -19.71 -79.68
C GLU A 1115 -42.29 -20.41 -79.56
N ALA A 1116 -42.04 -21.14 -78.47
CA ALA A 1116 -40.78 -21.85 -78.24
C ALA A 1116 -40.61 -23.09 -79.12
N ALA A 1117 -41.71 -23.75 -79.53
CA ALA A 1117 -41.69 -24.97 -80.35
C ALA A 1117 -42.71 -24.90 -81.50
N PRO A 1118 -42.51 -23.99 -82.48
CA PRO A 1118 -43.50 -23.71 -83.52
C PRO A 1118 -43.65 -24.89 -84.47
N GLY A 1119 -44.86 -25.44 -84.56
CA GLY A 1119 -45.16 -26.54 -85.48
C GLY A 1119 -44.58 -27.91 -85.07
N GLU A 1120 -44.04 -28.04 -83.86
CA GLU A 1120 -43.64 -29.34 -83.31
C GLU A 1120 -44.83 -30.10 -82.70
N GLN A 1121 -44.72 -31.42 -82.58
CA GLN A 1121 -45.72 -32.24 -81.90
C GLN A 1121 -45.51 -32.15 -80.38
N ILE A 1122 -46.44 -31.52 -79.70
CA ILE A 1122 -46.41 -31.32 -78.25
C ILE A 1122 -47.36 -32.34 -77.60
N MET A 1123 -46.79 -33.22 -76.79
CA MET A 1123 -47.53 -34.22 -76.01
C MET A 1123 -47.77 -33.69 -74.60
N MET A 1124 -49.03 -33.55 -74.21
CA MET A 1124 -49.44 -32.98 -72.92
C MET A 1124 -50.13 -34.04 -72.07
N ASN A 1125 -49.74 -34.12 -70.81
CA ASN A 1125 -50.39 -34.96 -69.82
C ASN A 1125 -51.77 -34.37 -69.45
N LEU A 1126 -52.80 -35.23 -69.43
CA LEU A 1126 -54.14 -34.81 -69.02
C LEU A 1126 -54.28 -34.85 -67.51
N SER A 1127 -54.97 -33.88 -66.94
CA SER A 1127 -55.21 -33.81 -65.50
C SER A 1127 -56.66 -33.43 -65.21
N ARG A 1128 -57.13 -33.71 -64.00
CA ARG A 1128 -58.37 -33.16 -63.48
C ARG A 1128 -58.06 -32.08 -62.44
N PRO A 1129 -58.92 -31.05 -62.30
CA PRO A 1129 -58.77 -30.09 -61.23
C PRO A 1129 -59.09 -30.76 -59.89
N GLU A 1130 -58.14 -30.82 -58.96
CA GLU A 1130 -58.39 -31.23 -57.58
C GLU A 1130 -58.60 -29.98 -56.70
N TYR A 1131 -59.33 -30.13 -55.60
CA TYR A 1131 -59.81 -29.01 -54.79
C TYR A 1131 -58.69 -28.34 -53.95
N THR A 1132 -57.53 -28.98 -53.83
CA THR A 1132 -56.41 -28.55 -52.98
C THR A 1132 -55.27 -27.83 -53.72
N ASP A 1133 -55.43 -27.59 -55.02
CA ASP A 1133 -54.27 -27.42 -55.92
C ASP A 1133 -53.72 -25.98 -56.06
N SER A 1134 -54.35 -24.96 -55.47
CA SER A 1134 -53.87 -23.57 -55.63
C SER A 1134 -54.39 -22.64 -54.54
N ASP A 1135 -53.51 -21.74 -54.08
CA ASP A 1135 -53.88 -20.65 -53.17
C ASP A 1135 -54.76 -19.60 -53.86
N ALA A 1136 -54.69 -19.46 -55.19
CA ALA A 1136 -55.60 -18.61 -55.97
C ALA A 1136 -57.05 -19.14 -55.91
N LEU A 1137 -57.23 -20.47 -55.90
CA LEU A 1137 -58.55 -21.09 -55.71
C LEU A 1137 -59.11 -20.74 -54.33
N ARG A 1138 -58.31 -20.86 -53.27
CA ARG A 1138 -58.72 -20.48 -51.91
C ARG A 1138 -59.16 -19.02 -51.85
N ALA A 1139 -58.40 -18.11 -52.45
CA ALA A 1139 -58.78 -16.69 -52.49
C ALA A 1139 -60.05 -16.42 -53.29
N LEU A 1140 -60.33 -17.18 -54.36
CA LEU A 1140 -61.60 -17.09 -55.10
C LEU A 1140 -62.80 -17.55 -54.27
N GLU A 1141 -62.63 -18.54 -53.38
CA GLU A 1141 -63.71 -19.02 -52.51
C GLU A 1141 -64.13 -17.98 -51.47
N TYR A 1142 -63.20 -17.12 -51.02
CA TYR A 1142 -63.51 -16.01 -50.12
C TYR A 1142 -64.38 -14.93 -50.78
N ARG A 1143 -64.39 -14.83 -52.13
CA ARG A 1143 -65.16 -13.84 -52.90
C ARG A 1143 -66.60 -14.27 -53.18
N GLN A 1144 -67.33 -14.79 -52.18
CA GLN A 1144 -68.71 -15.26 -52.37
C GLN A 1144 -69.72 -14.19 -52.79
N GLY A 1145 -69.40 -12.91 -52.54
CA GLY A 1145 -70.20 -11.76 -52.98
C GLY A 1145 -70.00 -11.40 -54.46
N ASP A 1146 -68.94 -11.88 -55.09
CA ASP A 1146 -68.66 -11.69 -56.51
C ASP A 1146 -69.28 -12.84 -57.34
N LYS A 1147 -70.19 -12.48 -58.24
CA LYS A 1147 -70.90 -13.44 -59.11
C LYS A 1147 -69.92 -14.22 -59.99
N GLN A 1148 -68.86 -13.58 -60.50
CA GLN A 1148 -67.88 -14.19 -61.39
C GLN A 1148 -67.05 -15.26 -60.67
N ALA A 1149 -66.57 -14.95 -59.45
CA ALA A 1149 -65.85 -15.91 -58.62
C ALA A 1149 -66.73 -17.11 -58.22
N LYS A 1150 -67.98 -16.84 -57.78
CA LYS A 1150 -68.93 -17.87 -57.38
C LYS A 1150 -69.29 -18.83 -58.52
N ASP A 1151 -69.55 -18.28 -59.71
CA ASP A 1151 -69.87 -19.09 -60.90
C ASP A 1151 -68.66 -19.93 -61.34
N PHE A 1152 -67.44 -19.40 -61.19
CA PHE A 1152 -66.21 -20.11 -61.48
C PHE A 1152 -65.96 -21.28 -60.52
N VAL A 1153 -66.00 -21.05 -59.20
CA VAL A 1153 -65.81 -22.09 -58.18
C VAL A 1153 -66.87 -23.18 -58.31
N LYS A 1154 -68.13 -22.83 -58.58
CA LYS A 1154 -69.20 -23.81 -58.83
C LYS A 1154 -68.92 -24.67 -60.06
N LYS A 1155 -68.44 -24.07 -61.16
CA LYS A 1155 -68.05 -24.79 -62.37
C LYS A 1155 -66.87 -25.74 -62.11
N LEU A 1156 -65.89 -25.34 -61.31
CA LEU A 1156 -64.75 -26.18 -60.93
C LEU A 1156 -65.19 -27.36 -60.04
N LYS A 1157 -66.01 -27.14 -59.01
CA LYS A 1157 -66.54 -28.23 -58.18
C LYS A 1157 -67.25 -29.29 -59.03
N ASN A 1158 -68.08 -28.86 -59.98
CA ASN A 1158 -68.73 -29.79 -60.90
C ASN A 1158 -67.76 -30.57 -61.82
N ARG A 1159 -66.56 -30.04 -62.12
CA ARG A 1159 -65.54 -30.75 -62.93
C ARG A 1159 -64.68 -31.70 -62.10
N SER A 1160 -64.50 -31.42 -60.81
CA SER A 1160 -63.69 -32.22 -59.89
C SER A 1160 -64.43 -33.47 -59.43
N PHE A 1161 -65.73 -33.37 -59.14
CA PHE A 1161 -66.57 -34.46 -58.62
C PHE A 1161 -67.34 -35.27 -59.70
N SER A 1162 -67.11 -35.00 -60.99
CA SER A 1162 -67.81 -35.64 -62.14
C SER A 1162 -66.92 -36.60 -62.89
#